data_AF-A0AAW5CUD7-F1
#
_entry.id   AF-A0AAW5CUD7-F1
#
_cell.length_a   1.000
_cell.length_b   1.000
_cell.length_c   1.000
_cell.angle_alpha   90.00
_cell.angle_beta   90.00
_cell.angle_gamma   90.00
#
_symmetry.space_group_name_H-M   'P 1'
#
loop_
_entity.id
_entity.type
_entity.pdbx_description
1 polymer ?
#
loop_
_entity_poly.entity_id
_entity_poly.type
_entity_poly.pdbx_seq_one_letter_code
_entity_poly.pdbx_strand_id
1 'polypeptide(L)'
;MNKKIFQLSLISLGLVHLSACDLFGGDDKNTPPEIVTAIEASIGERSFLSGGVTISDSDGSISSRTIKQTSGPDVIDLTLGDSSLSFTAPEVTEDTKVAFLITATDDDGDKTEKEVSVTIKQINRAPLITGSEHSLEYNNTLEFTLDVKDEDGDALEVTFEPALSGVVELINATTQTYSYTPTHNNITKEILHFGVSDGDLTNSAEVQIEIIDTTAPRLMTSLPESSATRVSLTGEIQLHFDDNMSASWSSEIGTSECNGAIHIRESGNQTCVEFSVGQTQQEDGYAFSLTPMEPLKAGTEYELTISETVTNFYGTAIAQAEKLTFVTGQKDLLITEISSSRYIDDNRWVEIYNGTDETIDLSNYQLVAESIELENYNDGGTKVFPLKSQLLEPGEYIVVQNEHGPQTWQRSVTSSNQLMLVGDGQFAPAWYISGYVELQNKQGETVDFVRFGESDKAPATPSEWQESAELLPVSNQLGQSLVRTNLLTDTNSISDWQSTAFFTPGGNNDVLCDKDEDLDGIPDCSEQPGGTFAGLPLYEWGARAGVRDIFIEVDYMESNDAGITPHKPALDKVKAAFAAQDIAVHFDVGNLYHQTEGLSPEQHDLGGGEQIPFVQTTTFASSEQAPSILDHKAKHFDLKRRPIFHYMLMANSQEADGSGGSSGLAELFGNDLIISLGNWGLNLESELMTNVTYNYQAGTIMHELGHNLGLYHGGNENTNFKPNHFSVMNYLYQLSGLSTIGNNEGDRYLRRWFRNNENCFPEGTAILNGPTDDITNFVIDYSHGKNLPLDEAKLDESKGLNNPNSEAIDFNCNGSTSDILVDFNLNDDSENASILTDYDEWSSLILNFTHFWSGANSGHSHQTTEMRPKRSIMHTDIQLVHEETAPPKAVFEQIKHWSNYQQ
;
A
#
# COMPACT_ATOMS: atom_id res chain seq x y z
N MET A 1 -40.16 -77.03 58.55
CA MET A 1 -41.21 -77.11 59.61
C MET A 1 -42.58 -77.21 58.93
N ASN A 2 -43.59 -77.83 59.56
CA ASN A 2 -45.00 -77.99 59.13
C ASN A 2 -45.54 -77.20 57.90
N LYS A 3 -46.19 -77.93 56.95
CA LYS A 3 -47.53 -77.64 56.33
C LYS A 3 -47.65 -76.40 55.39
N LYS A 4 -48.59 -76.31 54.41
CA LYS A 4 -49.63 -77.21 53.83
C LYS A 4 -49.95 -76.72 52.38
N ILE A 5 -50.14 -77.57 51.35
CA ILE A 5 -51.42 -78.14 50.82
C ILE A 5 -52.59 -77.12 50.74
N PHE A 6 -53.21 -76.82 49.57
CA PHE A 6 -54.48 -77.39 49.03
C PHE A 6 -54.74 -76.85 47.59
N GLN A 7 -54.92 -77.69 46.54
CA GLN A 7 -56.20 -78.21 45.94
C GLN A 7 -56.87 -77.27 44.89
N LEU A 8 -57.60 -77.72 43.84
CA LEU A 8 -58.06 -79.06 43.36
C LEU A 8 -58.34 -79.02 41.81
N SER A 9 -58.62 -80.19 41.19
CA SER A 9 -59.80 -80.48 40.30
C SER A 9 -59.50 -80.85 38.83
N LEU A 10 -60.05 -81.91 38.18
CA LEU A 10 -60.70 -83.20 38.58
C LEU A 10 -60.95 -84.08 37.29
N ILE A 11 -61.36 -85.36 37.43
CA ILE A 11 -61.96 -86.29 36.41
C ILE A 11 -60.94 -86.96 35.42
N SER A 12 -60.99 -88.25 34.98
CA SER A 12 -61.57 -89.58 35.40
C SER A 12 -61.13 -90.68 34.36
N LEU A 13 -61.46 -91.99 34.29
CA LEU A 13 -62.19 -93.00 35.10
C LEU A 13 -61.84 -94.49 34.68
N GLY A 14 -61.23 -95.30 35.56
CA GLY A 14 -61.38 -96.79 35.60
C GLY A 14 -60.83 -97.69 34.45
N LEU A 15 -60.99 -99.03 34.45
CA LEU A 15 -61.16 -99.98 35.59
C LEU A 15 -60.82 -101.46 35.22
N VAL A 16 -60.43 -102.23 36.25
CA VAL A 16 -59.88 -103.62 36.37
C VAL A 16 -60.75 -104.81 35.89
N HIS A 17 -60.14 -105.93 35.40
CA HIS A 17 -60.37 -107.37 35.78
C HIS A 17 -59.51 -108.38 34.96
N LEU A 18 -58.77 -109.35 35.55
CA LEU A 18 -59.08 -110.78 35.94
C LEU A 18 -59.46 -111.74 34.76
N SER A 19 -59.09 -113.05 34.69
CA SER A 19 -58.16 -113.93 35.46
C SER A 19 -58.09 -115.38 34.92
N ALA A 20 -56.92 -116.05 35.00
CA ALA A 20 -56.68 -117.53 34.95
C ALA A 20 -57.02 -118.28 33.61
N CYS A 21 -56.61 -119.53 33.32
CA CYS A 21 -55.86 -120.55 34.09
C CYS A 21 -55.14 -121.62 33.19
N ASP A 22 -54.06 -122.20 33.72
CA ASP A 22 -53.66 -123.64 33.68
C ASP A 22 -52.84 -124.33 32.53
N LEU A 23 -52.11 -125.38 32.96
CA LEU A 23 -51.54 -126.58 32.30
C LEU A 23 -50.31 -126.56 31.33
N PHE A 24 -49.12 -126.74 31.95
CA PHE A 24 -48.00 -127.66 31.62
C PHE A 24 -47.47 -127.88 30.17
N GLY A 25 -46.15 -127.68 29.99
CA GLY A 25 -45.31 -128.29 28.94
C GLY A 25 -44.17 -127.36 28.50
N GLY A 26 -42.90 -127.79 28.59
CA GLY A 26 -41.73 -126.91 28.38
C GLY A 26 -40.70 -127.45 27.38
N ASP A 27 -39.87 -126.52 26.89
CA ASP A 27 -38.63 -126.69 26.11
C ASP A 27 -37.83 -125.38 26.31
N ASP A 28 -36.56 -125.43 26.68
CA ASP A 28 -35.78 -124.24 27.04
C ASP A 28 -35.35 -123.42 25.81
N LYS A 29 -35.30 -122.08 25.94
CA LYS A 29 -34.83 -121.13 24.93
C LYS A 29 -34.19 -119.91 25.60
N ASN A 30 -33.13 -119.39 24.99
CA ASN A 30 -32.45 -118.15 25.38
C ASN A 30 -33.38 -116.92 25.33
N THR A 31 -33.08 -115.92 26.15
CA THR A 31 -33.78 -114.64 26.25
C THR A 31 -32.82 -113.47 26.03
N PRO A 32 -33.09 -112.54 25.08
CA PRO A 32 -32.17 -111.43 24.80
C PRO A 32 -32.02 -110.47 26.00
N PRO A 33 -30.84 -109.84 26.18
CA PRO A 33 -30.53 -109.04 27.37
C PRO A 33 -31.31 -107.73 27.43
N GLU A 34 -31.67 -107.26 28.61
CA GLU A 34 -32.38 -105.99 28.82
C GLU A 34 -31.40 -104.80 28.98
N ILE A 35 -31.75 -103.65 28.38
CA ILE A 35 -31.01 -102.38 28.52
C ILE A 35 -31.91 -101.32 29.16
N VAL A 36 -31.55 -100.89 30.37
CA VAL A 36 -32.27 -99.87 31.15
C VAL A 36 -31.39 -98.62 31.31
N THR A 37 -31.94 -97.46 30.97
CA THR A 37 -31.20 -96.19 30.85
C THR A 37 -31.82 -95.09 31.71
N ALA A 38 -31.02 -94.44 32.55
CA ALA A 38 -31.40 -93.34 33.43
C ALA A 38 -30.45 -92.14 33.19
N ILE A 39 -30.72 -91.42 32.10
CA ILE A 39 -29.94 -90.29 31.58
C ILE A 39 -30.87 -89.06 31.51
N GLU A 40 -30.34 -87.87 31.78
CA GLU A 40 -31.13 -86.63 31.75
C GLU A 40 -31.55 -86.26 30.33
N ALA A 41 -32.78 -85.74 30.18
CA ALA A 41 -33.37 -85.46 28.86
C ALA A 41 -32.77 -84.23 28.17
N SER A 42 -32.07 -83.38 28.90
CA SER A 42 -31.40 -82.18 28.39
C SER A 42 -30.26 -81.71 29.29
N ILE A 43 -29.22 -81.14 28.70
CA ILE A 43 -28.10 -80.47 29.39
C ILE A 43 -27.70 -79.20 28.62
N GLY A 44 -27.08 -78.23 29.29
CA GLY A 44 -26.37 -77.14 28.61
C GLY A 44 -25.29 -77.67 27.66
N GLU A 45 -25.04 -76.97 26.57
CA GLU A 45 -23.83 -77.12 25.79
C GLU A 45 -22.57 -76.89 26.63
N ARG A 46 -21.40 -77.26 26.08
CA ARG A 46 -20.07 -77.12 26.71
C ARG A 46 -19.94 -77.82 28.08
N SER A 47 -20.99 -78.54 28.51
CA SER A 47 -21.15 -79.13 29.85
C SER A 47 -21.00 -80.65 29.82
N PHE A 48 -20.46 -81.22 30.89
CA PHE A 48 -20.25 -82.67 31.01
C PHE A 48 -21.51 -83.39 31.52
N LEU A 49 -21.98 -84.39 30.78
CA LEU A 49 -23.08 -85.28 31.16
C LEU A 49 -22.54 -86.66 31.56
N SER A 50 -23.13 -87.24 32.61
CA SER A 50 -23.01 -88.67 32.92
C SER A 50 -24.33 -89.19 33.48
N GLY A 51 -24.82 -90.32 32.98
CA GLY A 51 -26.07 -90.95 33.40
C GLY A 51 -25.98 -92.48 33.44
N GLY A 52 -26.90 -93.11 34.16
CA GLY A 52 -26.87 -94.55 34.42
C GLY A 52 -27.29 -95.39 33.22
N VAL A 53 -26.57 -96.48 32.95
CA VAL A 53 -26.95 -97.50 31.98
C VAL A 53 -26.71 -98.87 32.61
N THR A 54 -27.78 -99.65 32.80
CA THR A 54 -27.70 -101.04 33.26
C THR A 54 -28.01 -101.95 32.10
N ILE A 55 -27.14 -102.94 31.85
CA ILE A 55 -27.36 -104.01 30.89
C ILE A 55 -27.36 -105.32 31.69
N SER A 56 -28.41 -106.12 31.57
CA SER A 56 -28.59 -107.34 32.36
C SER A 56 -29.23 -108.46 31.56
N ASP A 57 -28.81 -109.68 31.86
CA ASP A 57 -29.27 -110.92 31.28
C ASP A 57 -30.00 -111.74 32.36
N SER A 58 -31.03 -112.51 31.98
CA SER A 58 -31.83 -113.34 32.89
C SER A 58 -31.41 -114.81 32.93
N ASP A 59 -30.69 -115.28 31.92
CA ASP A 59 -30.40 -116.71 31.69
C ASP A 59 -28.95 -116.97 31.24
N GLY A 60 -28.30 -116.00 30.58
CA GLY A 60 -26.91 -116.03 30.13
C GLY A 60 -26.00 -114.97 30.77
N SER A 61 -25.00 -114.51 30.01
CA SER A 61 -24.10 -113.42 30.38
C SER A 61 -23.67 -112.54 29.19
N ILE A 62 -23.55 -111.22 29.42
CA ILE A 62 -23.28 -110.25 28.34
C ILE A 62 -21.90 -110.46 27.70
N SER A 63 -21.88 -110.93 26.45
CA SER A 63 -20.65 -111.14 25.67
C SER A 63 -20.07 -109.83 25.10
N SER A 64 -20.93 -108.85 24.77
CA SER A 64 -20.49 -107.54 24.29
C SER A 64 -21.52 -106.43 24.54
N ARG A 65 -21.00 -105.22 24.71
CA ARG A 65 -21.75 -103.95 24.71
C ARG A 65 -21.04 -102.94 23.82
N THR A 66 -21.78 -102.22 23.00
CA THR A 66 -21.26 -101.16 22.14
C THR A 66 -22.21 -99.97 22.14
N ILE A 67 -21.68 -98.76 21.95
CA ILE A 67 -22.47 -97.56 21.72
C ILE A 67 -22.06 -96.92 20.40
N LYS A 68 -23.02 -96.29 19.71
CA LYS A 68 -22.79 -95.45 18.54
C LYS A 68 -23.73 -94.24 18.57
N GLN A 69 -23.22 -93.05 18.31
CA GLN A 69 -24.07 -91.89 18.05
C GLN A 69 -24.84 -92.08 16.72
N THR A 70 -26.17 -91.87 16.74
CA THR A 70 -27.09 -92.02 15.61
C THR A 70 -27.53 -90.69 15.01
N SER A 71 -27.58 -89.61 15.80
CA SER A 71 -27.90 -88.26 15.30
C SER A 71 -27.32 -87.13 16.16
N GLY A 72 -27.42 -85.90 15.64
CA GLY A 72 -26.92 -84.68 16.27
C GLY A 72 -25.42 -84.43 16.04
N PRO A 73 -24.88 -83.30 16.50
CA PRO A 73 -23.45 -82.97 16.42
C PRO A 73 -22.61 -83.96 17.24
N ASP A 74 -21.43 -84.34 16.74
CA ASP A 74 -20.54 -85.30 17.39
C ASP A 74 -20.20 -84.85 18.83
N VAL A 75 -20.51 -85.69 19.82
CA VAL A 75 -20.22 -85.36 21.23
C VAL A 75 -18.81 -85.76 21.64
N ILE A 76 -18.22 -84.96 22.53
CA ILE A 76 -16.83 -85.12 22.94
C ILE A 76 -16.73 -86.21 24.03
N ASP A 77 -15.73 -87.08 23.94
CA ASP A 77 -15.42 -88.15 24.90
C ASP A 77 -16.58 -89.13 25.24
N LEU A 78 -17.37 -89.51 24.22
CA LEU A 78 -18.46 -90.49 24.33
C LEU A 78 -17.97 -91.86 24.85
N THR A 79 -18.39 -92.24 26.06
CA THR A 79 -17.91 -93.44 26.75
C THR A 79 -19.03 -94.23 27.44
N LEU A 80 -19.12 -95.53 27.14
CA LEU A 80 -20.03 -96.49 27.80
C LEU A 80 -19.24 -97.39 28.78
N GLY A 81 -19.35 -97.11 30.08
CA GLY A 81 -18.77 -97.91 31.17
C GLY A 81 -19.60 -99.15 31.53
N ASP A 82 -19.29 -99.76 32.68
CA ASP A 82 -20.03 -100.93 33.19
C ASP A 82 -21.45 -100.59 33.70
N SER A 83 -21.69 -99.33 34.09
CA SER A 83 -22.97 -98.89 34.66
C SER A 83 -23.39 -97.48 34.24
N SER A 84 -22.73 -96.87 33.25
CA SER A 84 -22.93 -95.46 32.90
C SER A 84 -22.57 -95.11 31.46
N LEU A 85 -23.20 -94.05 30.95
CA LEU A 85 -22.84 -93.36 29.71
C LEU A 85 -22.47 -91.91 30.04
N SER A 86 -21.34 -91.44 29.52
CA SER A 86 -20.90 -90.05 29.63
C SER A 86 -20.41 -89.45 28.31
N PHE A 87 -20.54 -88.12 28.19
CA PHE A 87 -19.98 -87.28 27.12
C PHE A 87 -19.95 -85.81 27.57
N THR A 88 -19.13 -84.97 26.93
CA THR A 88 -19.24 -83.51 27.02
C THR A 88 -20.08 -83.00 25.85
N ALA A 89 -21.10 -82.20 26.14
CA ALA A 89 -21.97 -81.64 25.13
C ALA A 89 -21.19 -80.64 24.25
N PRO A 90 -21.22 -80.79 22.90
CA PRO A 90 -20.63 -79.81 21.99
C PRO A 90 -21.40 -78.47 22.05
N GLU A 91 -20.77 -77.45 21.48
CA GLU A 91 -21.33 -76.11 21.24
C GLU A 91 -22.39 -76.18 20.12
N VAL A 92 -23.54 -75.51 20.31
CA VAL A 92 -24.70 -75.59 19.39
C VAL A 92 -25.38 -74.24 19.23
N THR A 93 -25.64 -73.82 17.98
CA THR A 93 -26.32 -72.55 17.68
C THR A 93 -27.83 -72.57 17.91
N GLU A 94 -28.42 -73.73 18.21
CA GLU A 94 -29.81 -73.89 18.65
C GLU A 94 -30.01 -75.17 19.48
N ASP A 95 -31.16 -75.29 20.15
CA ASP A 95 -31.59 -76.44 20.97
C ASP A 95 -31.55 -77.80 20.22
N THR A 96 -30.39 -78.43 20.19
CA THR A 96 -30.11 -79.55 19.28
C THR A 96 -30.15 -80.91 19.98
N LYS A 97 -30.77 -81.91 19.35
CA LYS A 97 -30.83 -83.28 19.89
C LYS A 97 -29.71 -84.17 19.37
N VAL A 98 -28.97 -84.76 20.31
CA VAL A 98 -28.06 -85.88 20.07
C VAL A 98 -28.75 -87.19 20.45
N ALA A 99 -28.52 -88.26 19.68
CA ALA A 99 -29.06 -89.58 19.97
C ALA A 99 -27.99 -90.66 19.85
N PHE A 100 -28.08 -91.69 20.70
CA PHE A 100 -27.13 -92.78 20.79
C PHE A 100 -27.85 -94.12 20.82
N LEU A 101 -27.40 -95.05 19.98
CA LEU A 101 -27.84 -96.45 20.01
C LEU A 101 -26.85 -97.26 20.86
N ILE A 102 -27.36 -97.91 21.90
CA ILE A 102 -26.64 -98.86 22.74
C ILE A 102 -27.07 -100.27 22.32
N THR A 103 -26.11 -101.09 21.90
CA THR A 103 -26.34 -102.48 21.48
C THR A 103 -25.67 -103.42 22.49
N ALA A 104 -26.44 -104.37 23.02
CA ALA A 104 -25.97 -105.46 23.87
C ALA A 104 -26.09 -106.81 23.14
N THR A 105 -25.31 -107.80 23.56
CA THR A 105 -25.36 -109.18 23.06
C THR A 105 -25.02 -110.12 24.21
N ASP A 106 -25.83 -111.17 24.39
CA ASP A 106 -25.59 -112.26 25.36
C ASP A 106 -24.52 -113.26 24.86
N ASP A 107 -24.27 -114.34 25.59
CA ASP A 107 -23.25 -115.35 25.27
C ASP A 107 -23.72 -116.48 24.34
N ASP A 108 -25.03 -116.65 24.15
CA ASP A 108 -25.62 -117.54 23.13
C ASP A 108 -25.85 -116.85 21.75
N GLY A 109 -25.89 -115.51 21.71
CA GLY A 109 -25.75 -114.67 20.52
C GLY A 109 -26.92 -113.72 20.20
N ASP A 110 -27.98 -113.66 20.99
CA ASP A 110 -29.12 -112.76 20.76
C ASP A 110 -28.81 -111.32 21.21
N LYS A 111 -29.61 -110.36 20.72
CA LYS A 111 -29.30 -108.92 20.80
C LYS A 111 -30.49 -108.05 21.16
N THR A 112 -30.20 -107.01 21.93
CA THR A 112 -31.09 -105.89 22.20
C THR A 112 -30.41 -104.58 21.83
N GLU A 113 -31.16 -103.68 21.22
CA GLU A 113 -30.70 -102.33 20.91
C GLU A 113 -31.63 -101.29 21.54
N LYS A 114 -31.05 -100.23 22.10
CA LYS A 114 -31.76 -99.18 22.83
C LYS A 114 -31.25 -97.81 22.41
N GLU A 115 -32.13 -96.99 21.85
CA GLU A 115 -31.83 -95.59 21.59
C GLU A 115 -32.09 -94.70 22.81
N VAL A 116 -31.20 -93.75 23.05
CA VAL A 116 -31.29 -92.69 24.06
C VAL A 116 -31.03 -91.35 23.39
N SER A 117 -31.89 -90.35 23.63
CA SER A 117 -31.72 -88.99 23.10
C SER A 117 -31.58 -87.96 24.22
N VAL A 118 -30.62 -87.03 24.08
CA VAL A 118 -30.43 -85.88 24.96
C VAL A 118 -30.58 -84.60 24.14
N THR A 119 -31.25 -83.58 24.68
CA THR A 119 -31.35 -82.25 24.06
C THR A 119 -30.26 -81.33 24.63
N ILE A 120 -29.29 -80.96 23.82
CA ILE A 120 -28.32 -79.92 24.17
C ILE A 120 -29.05 -78.57 24.12
N LYS A 121 -28.85 -77.75 25.15
CA LYS A 121 -29.35 -76.37 25.24
C LYS A 121 -28.26 -75.39 24.87
N GLN A 122 -28.54 -74.47 23.93
CA GLN A 122 -27.67 -73.32 23.67
C GLN A 122 -27.61 -72.41 24.91
N ILE A 123 -26.50 -71.73 25.13
CA ILE A 123 -26.30 -70.76 26.22
C ILE A 123 -25.61 -69.52 25.66
N ASN A 124 -26.41 -68.53 25.28
CA ASN A 124 -25.92 -67.25 24.75
C ASN A 124 -24.84 -66.58 25.62
N ARG A 125 -23.83 -66.00 24.97
CA ARG A 125 -22.79 -65.14 25.55
C ARG A 125 -23.11 -63.66 25.29
N ALA A 126 -22.74 -62.79 26.22
CA ALA A 126 -22.81 -61.35 25.94
C ALA A 126 -21.81 -60.96 24.83
N PRO A 127 -22.18 -60.04 23.92
CA PRO A 127 -21.34 -59.62 22.82
C PRO A 127 -20.04 -58.95 23.28
N LEU A 128 -19.00 -59.05 22.47
CA LEU A 128 -17.71 -58.39 22.70
C LEU A 128 -17.66 -57.04 21.97
N ILE A 129 -17.15 -56.02 22.65
CA ILE A 129 -16.80 -54.71 22.08
C ILE A 129 -15.45 -54.27 22.66
N THR A 130 -14.58 -53.74 21.81
CA THR A 130 -13.28 -53.19 22.21
C THR A 130 -13.25 -51.67 22.00
N GLY A 131 -12.85 -50.94 23.04
CA GLY A 131 -12.65 -49.48 22.98
C GLY A 131 -11.31 -49.10 22.36
N SER A 132 -11.13 -47.81 22.05
CA SER A 132 -9.91 -47.29 21.42
C SER A 132 -9.51 -45.91 21.95
N GLU A 133 -8.26 -45.54 21.71
CA GLU A 133 -7.70 -44.22 22.03
C GLU A 133 -7.18 -43.62 20.72
N HIS A 134 -7.55 -42.38 20.44
CA HIS A 134 -7.19 -41.65 19.21
C HIS A 134 -6.72 -40.23 19.54
N SER A 135 -5.75 -39.75 18.77
CA SER A 135 -5.40 -38.33 18.67
C SER A 135 -6.05 -37.75 17.42
N LEU A 136 -6.68 -36.57 17.54
CA LEU A 136 -7.30 -35.84 16.44
C LEU A 136 -6.66 -34.46 16.34
N GLU A 137 -6.09 -34.14 15.17
CA GLU A 137 -5.61 -32.79 14.86
C GLU A 137 -6.77 -31.77 14.95
N TYR A 138 -6.47 -30.60 15.48
CA TYR A 138 -7.40 -29.51 15.72
C TYR A 138 -8.25 -29.18 14.48
N ASN A 139 -9.53 -28.90 14.70
CA ASN A 139 -10.55 -28.63 13.67
C ASN A 139 -10.73 -29.68 12.55
N ASN A 140 -10.04 -30.83 12.59
CA ASN A 140 -10.25 -31.93 11.64
C ASN A 140 -11.35 -32.91 12.10
N THR A 141 -11.64 -33.91 11.27
CA THR A 141 -12.59 -35.00 11.54
C THR A 141 -11.86 -36.33 11.68
N LEU A 142 -12.26 -37.16 12.66
CA LEU A 142 -11.71 -38.50 12.91
C LEU A 142 -12.64 -39.58 12.34
N GLU A 143 -12.11 -40.47 11.50
CA GLU A 143 -12.77 -41.76 11.20
C GLU A 143 -12.17 -42.89 12.07
N PHE A 144 -13.02 -43.72 12.66
CA PHE A 144 -12.61 -44.89 13.45
C PHE A 144 -13.56 -46.09 13.30
N THR A 145 -13.10 -47.28 13.67
CA THR A 145 -13.87 -48.54 13.60
C THR A 145 -13.99 -49.20 14.96
N LEU A 146 -15.19 -49.64 15.33
CA LEU A 146 -15.39 -50.46 16.54
C LEU A 146 -15.22 -51.95 16.20
N ASP A 147 -14.33 -52.63 16.92
CA ASP A 147 -14.25 -54.09 16.90
C ASP A 147 -15.36 -54.66 17.78
N VAL A 148 -16.47 -55.04 17.15
CA VAL A 148 -17.60 -55.75 17.78
C VAL A 148 -17.71 -57.16 17.22
N LYS A 149 -17.85 -58.14 18.11
CA LYS A 149 -17.95 -59.55 17.73
C LYS A 149 -18.91 -60.30 18.63
N ASP A 150 -19.79 -61.06 17.99
CA ASP A 150 -20.53 -62.11 18.66
C ASP A 150 -19.79 -63.46 18.57
N GLU A 151 -20.02 -64.36 19.53
CA GLU A 151 -19.43 -65.69 19.52
C GLU A 151 -20.41 -66.81 19.16
N ASP A 152 -21.71 -66.58 19.37
CA ASP A 152 -22.79 -67.53 19.07
C ASP A 152 -23.37 -67.30 17.66
N GLY A 153 -23.17 -66.09 17.11
CA GLY A 153 -23.50 -65.69 15.74
C GLY A 153 -24.68 -64.73 15.64
N ASP A 154 -25.11 -64.15 16.76
CA ASP A 154 -26.33 -63.33 16.84
C ASP A 154 -26.17 -61.91 16.28
N ALA A 155 -27.30 -61.24 16.03
CA ALA A 155 -27.36 -59.99 15.28
C ALA A 155 -27.14 -58.76 16.19
N LEU A 156 -25.98 -58.13 16.05
CA LEU A 156 -25.56 -57.03 16.92
C LEU A 156 -26.22 -55.68 16.59
N GLU A 157 -26.84 -55.06 17.60
CA GLU A 157 -27.24 -53.65 17.61
C GLU A 157 -26.21 -52.83 18.40
N VAL A 158 -25.66 -51.77 17.78
CA VAL A 158 -24.70 -50.86 18.42
C VAL A 158 -25.37 -49.51 18.66
N THR A 159 -25.28 -49.00 19.88
CA THR A 159 -25.82 -47.71 20.32
C THR A 159 -24.69 -46.84 20.89
N PHE A 160 -24.88 -45.52 20.88
CA PHE A 160 -23.92 -44.56 21.44
C PHE A 160 -24.64 -43.37 22.08
N GLU A 161 -24.01 -42.78 23.08
CA GLU A 161 -24.47 -41.52 23.66
C GLU A 161 -24.06 -40.33 22.77
N PRO A 162 -24.85 -39.24 22.70
CA PRO A 162 -24.43 -38.04 21.97
C PRO A 162 -23.14 -37.46 22.54
N ALA A 163 -22.20 -37.09 21.66
CA ALA A 163 -20.96 -36.43 22.04
C ALA A 163 -21.23 -35.14 22.82
N LEU A 164 -20.36 -34.82 23.79
CA LEU A 164 -20.45 -33.61 24.60
C LEU A 164 -19.98 -32.37 23.83
N SER A 165 -19.16 -32.58 22.80
CA SER A 165 -18.35 -31.55 22.15
C SER A 165 -18.18 -31.78 20.64
N GLY A 166 -19.15 -32.40 19.98
CA GLY A 166 -19.15 -32.61 18.53
C GLY A 166 -20.37 -33.37 18.00
N VAL A 167 -20.21 -33.98 16.83
CA VAL A 167 -21.20 -34.88 16.21
C VAL A 167 -20.54 -36.22 15.88
N VAL A 168 -21.26 -37.33 16.13
CA VAL A 168 -20.86 -38.69 15.75
C VAL A 168 -21.84 -39.22 14.71
N GLU A 169 -21.34 -39.65 13.56
CA GLU A 169 -22.14 -40.23 12.48
C GLU A 169 -21.66 -41.65 12.13
N LEU A 170 -22.58 -42.59 11.91
CA LEU A 170 -22.27 -43.93 11.42
C LEU A 170 -22.10 -43.88 9.89
N ILE A 171 -20.86 -43.97 9.41
CA ILE A 171 -20.54 -43.89 7.98
C ILE A 171 -20.53 -45.27 7.27
N ASN A 172 -20.32 -46.37 8.00
CA ASN A 172 -20.47 -47.72 7.45
C ASN A 172 -20.89 -48.76 8.50
N ALA A 173 -22.16 -49.21 8.41
CA ALA A 173 -22.74 -50.23 9.30
C ALA A 173 -22.18 -51.65 9.12
N THR A 174 -21.50 -51.97 8.00
CA THR A 174 -20.93 -53.31 7.78
C THR A 174 -19.56 -53.48 8.43
N THR A 175 -18.82 -52.37 8.60
CA THR A 175 -17.49 -52.32 9.22
C THR A 175 -17.48 -51.52 10.53
N GLN A 176 -18.67 -51.22 11.07
CA GLN A 176 -18.92 -50.37 12.24
C GLN A 176 -17.99 -49.15 12.29
N THR A 177 -17.96 -48.42 11.18
CA THR A 177 -17.10 -47.25 10.97
C THR A 177 -17.88 -45.99 11.26
N TYR A 178 -17.33 -45.13 12.11
CA TYR A 178 -17.92 -43.89 12.58
C TYR A 178 -17.02 -42.70 12.21
N SER A 179 -17.64 -41.56 11.99
CA SER A 179 -17.00 -40.25 11.86
C SER A 179 -17.31 -39.42 13.10
N TYR A 180 -16.30 -38.80 13.70
CA TYR A 180 -16.45 -37.78 14.75
C TYR A 180 -15.90 -36.45 14.26
N THR A 181 -16.75 -35.43 14.25
CA THR A 181 -16.39 -34.04 13.98
C THR A 181 -16.60 -33.22 15.25
N PRO A 182 -15.54 -32.66 15.87
CA PRO A 182 -15.66 -31.82 17.06
C PRO A 182 -16.35 -30.49 16.73
N THR A 183 -16.88 -29.82 17.75
CA THR A 183 -17.29 -28.42 17.66
C THR A 183 -16.06 -27.56 17.31
N HIS A 184 -16.24 -26.64 16.36
CA HIS A 184 -15.16 -25.75 15.91
C HIS A 184 -14.47 -25.03 17.08
N ASN A 185 -13.16 -24.93 16.99
CA ASN A 185 -12.23 -24.33 17.95
C ASN A 185 -12.21 -24.94 19.37
N ASN A 186 -12.77 -26.15 19.55
CA ASN A 186 -12.76 -26.87 20.82
C ASN A 186 -11.47 -27.70 21.02
N ILE A 187 -10.86 -27.56 22.19
CA ILE A 187 -9.61 -28.23 22.61
C ILE A 187 -9.83 -29.26 23.73
N THR A 188 -11.09 -29.57 24.06
CA THR A 188 -11.43 -30.46 25.17
C THR A 188 -11.33 -31.92 24.74
N LYS A 189 -10.66 -32.76 25.53
CA LYS A 189 -10.67 -34.22 25.35
C LYS A 189 -12.10 -34.77 25.43
N GLU A 190 -12.51 -35.54 24.43
CA GLU A 190 -13.83 -36.15 24.33
C GLU A 190 -13.76 -37.64 24.74
N ILE A 191 -14.85 -38.17 25.29
CA ILE A 191 -15.01 -39.60 25.60
C ILE A 191 -16.38 -40.05 25.08
N LEU A 192 -16.37 -40.87 24.03
CA LEU A 192 -17.58 -41.39 23.40
C LEU A 192 -17.94 -42.75 24.01
N HIS A 193 -19.12 -42.85 24.63
CA HIS A 193 -19.61 -44.08 25.24
C HIS A 193 -20.43 -44.91 24.23
N PHE A 194 -20.01 -46.15 23.99
CA PHE A 194 -20.65 -47.10 23.07
C PHE A 194 -21.18 -48.33 23.81
N GLY A 195 -22.37 -48.79 23.42
CA GLY A 195 -22.99 -50.03 23.89
C GLY A 195 -23.32 -50.96 22.74
N VAL A 196 -23.17 -52.28 22.95
CA VAL A 196 -23.55 -53.33 21.99
C VAL A 196 -24.50 -54.32 22.64
N SER A 197 -25.46 -54.83 21.87
CA SER A 197 -26.52 -55.74 22.29
C SER A 197 -26.73 -56.85 21.26
N ASP A 198 -26.92 -58.09 21.72
CA ASP A 198 -27.40 -59.21 20.89
C ASP A 198 -28.94 -59.32 20.84
N GLY A 199 -29.62 -58.74 21.86
CA GLY A 199 -31.07 -58.77 22.05
C GLY A 199 -31.50 -59.24 23.46
N ASP A 200 -30.68 -60.05 24.13
CA ASP A 200 -30.85 -60.58 25.49
C ASP A 200 -29.76 -60.07 26.47
N LEU A 201 -28.52 -59.86 26.00
CA LEU A 201 -27.36 -59.42 26.77
C LEU A 201 -26.65 -58.23 26.10
N THR A 202 -25.95 -57.44 26.91
CA THR A 202 -25.31 -56.19 26.49
C THR A 202 -23.90 -56.03 27.05
N ASN A 203 -23.06 -55.27 26.35
CA ASN A 203 -21.71 -54.90 26.77
C ASN A 203 -21.39 -53.45 26.33
N SER A 204 -20.31 -52.85 26.83
CA SER A 204 -20.00 -51.43 26.59
C SER A 204 -18.51 -51.12 26.56
N ALA A 205 -18.11 -50.14 25.76
CA ALA A 205 -16.75 -49.62 25.67
C ALA A 205 -16.72 -48.09 25.51
N GLU A 206 -15.54 -47.52 25.66
CA GLU A 206 -15.28 -46.09 25.50
C GLU A 206 -14.28 -45.85 24.36
N VAL A 207 -14.51 -44.79 23.58
CA VAL A 207 -13.53 -44.28 22.60
C VAL A 207 -13.06 -42.92 23.10
N GLN A 208 -11.79 -42.81 23.45
CA GLN A 208 -11.18 -41.57 23.95
C GLN A 208 -10.55 -40.81 22.78
N ILE A 209 -10.86 -39.52 22.66
CA ILE A 209 -10.34 -38.65 21.61
C ILE A 209 -9.62 -37.46 22.24
N GLU A 210 -8.28 -37.46 22.14
CA GLU A 210 -7.44 -36.34 22.55
C GLU A 210 -7.27 -35.37 21.37
N ILE A 211 -7.64 -34.11 21.55
CA ILE A 211 -7.41 -33.07 20.55
C ILE A 211 -5.95 -32.63 20.65
N ILE A 212 -5.22 -32.68 19.54
CA ILE A 212 -3.82 -32.27 19.41
C ILE A 212 -3.72 -31.17 18.35
N ASP A 213 -2.63 -30.42 18.33
CA ASP A 213 -2.29 -29.58 17.18
C ASP A 213 -0.78 -29.62 16.93
N THR A 214 -0.39 -30.31 15.87
CA THR A 214 1.02 -30.43 15.45
C THR A 214 1.46 -29.35 14.46
N THR A 215 0.59 -28.39 14.13
CA THR A 215 0.96 -27.21 13.35
C THR A 215 1.58 -26.15 14.25
N ALA A 216 2.41 -25.28 13.65
CA ALA A 216 3.10 -24.22 14.36
C ALA A 216 2.29 -22.92 14.23
N PRO A 217 1.91 -22.25 15.34
CA PRO A 217 1.19 -20.99 15.29
C PRO A 217 1.96 -19.92 14.51
N ARG A 218 1.23 -19.07 13.77
CA ARG A 218 1.78 -18.00 12.93
C ARG A 218 1.17 -16.66 13.31
N LEU A 219 1.99 -15.61 13.32
CA LEU A 219 1.48 -14.25 13.42
C LEU A 219 0.84 -13.85 12.09
N MET A 220 -0.46 -13.56 12.11
CA MET A 220 -1.24 -13.18 10.93
C MET A 220 -1.22 -11.67 10.69
N THR A 221 -1.33 -10.88 11.77
CA THR A 221 -1.24 -9.40 11.73
C THR A 221 -0.70 -8.87 13.06
N SER A 222 -0.03 -7.71 13.00
CA SER A 222 0.28 -6.89 14.17
C SER A 222 -0.14 -5.44 13.95
N LEU A 223 -0.56 -4.76 15.01
CA LEU A 223 -0.69 -3.30 15.05
C LEU A 223 0.09 -2.82 16.27
N PRO A 224 1.18 -2.04 16.13
CA PRO A 224 1.78 -1.59 14.86
C PRO A 224 2.29 -2.72 13.97
N GLU A 225 2.37 -2.44 12.67
CA GLU A 225 3.14 -3.24 11.71
C GLU A 225 4.65 -2.99 11.90
N SER A 226 5.49 -3.85 11.31
CA SER A 226 6.95 -3.65 11.38
C SER A 226 7.37 -2.38 10.65
N SER A 227 8.30 -1.65 11.25
CA SER A 227 8.80 -0.34 10.82
C SER A 227 7.75 0.78 10.81
N ALA A 228 6.62 0.61 11.50
CA ALA A 228 5.66 1.70 11.72
C ALA A 228 6.27 2.85 12.53
N THR A 229 5.85 4.07 12.22
CA THR A 229 6.28 5.33 12.85
C THR A 229 5.09 6.04 13.47
N ARG A 230 5.32 6.92 14.46
CA ARG A 230 4.28 7.66 15.18
C ARG A 230 3.29 6.73 15.90
N VAL A 231 3.80 5.63 16.47
CA VAL A 231 3.01 4.70 17.28
C VAL A 231 2.64 5.35 18.63
N SER A 232 1.38 5.21 19.03
CA SER A 232 0.86 5.85 20.24
C SER A 232 1.63 5.49 21.51
N LEU A 233 1.83 6.48 22.39
CA LEU A 233 2.53 6.31 23.66
C LEU A 233 1.74 5.48 24.68
N THR A 234 0.42 5.40 24.53
CA THR A 234 -0.49 4.67 25.44
C THR A 234 -1.40 3.68 24.71
N GLY A 235 -1.30 3.63 23.38
CA GLY A 235 -2.09 2.72 22.56
C GLY A 235 -1.80 1.25 22.85
N GLU A 236 -2.79 0.43 22.49
CA GLU A 236 -2.75 -1.02 22.66
C GLU A 236 -2.07 -1.68 21.46
N ILE A 237 -1.03 -2.47 21.71
CA ILE A 237 -0.35 -3.25 20.68
C ILE A 237 -1.12 -4.56 20.49
N GLN A 238 -1.66 -4.77 19.29
CA GLN A 238 -2.48 -5.93 18.93
C GLN A 238 -1.67 -6.96 18.16
N LEU A 239 -1.78 -8.25 18.54
CA LEU A 239 -1.16 -9.37 17.84
C LEU A 239 -2.19 -10.47 17.59
N HIS A 240 -2.34 -10.92 16.34
CA HIS A 240 -3.29 -11.96 15.96
C HIS A 240 -2.55 -13.22 15.47
N PHE A 241 -2.90 -14.38 16.04
CA PHE A 241 -2.42 -15.70 15.65
C PHE A 241 -3.55 -16.56 15.09
N ASP A 242 -3.23 -17.46 14.16
CA ASP A 242 -4.16 -18.39 13.47
C ASP A 242 -4.51 -19.67 14.26
N ASP A 243 -4.14 -19.72 15.54
CA ASP A 243 -4.17 -20.92 16.38
C ASP A 243 -4.75 -20.58 17.77
N ASN A 244 -5.17 -21.60 18.53
CA ASN A 244 -5.60 -21.46 19.92
C ASN A 244 -4.40 -21.56 20.86
N MET A 245 -4.05 -20.44 21.50
CA MET A 245 -2.76 -20.29 22.15
C MET A 245 -2.71 -20.81 23.59
N SER A 246 -1.55 -21.32 24.02
CA SER A 246 -1.37 -21.79 25.40
C SER A 246 -1.38 -20.65 26.40
N ALA A 247 -2.19 -20.78 27.46
CA ALA A 247 -2.16 -19.85 28.59
C ALA A 247 -0.84 -19.90 29.40
N SER A 248 0.00 -20.93 29.23
CA SER A 248 1.17 -21.19 30.06
C SER A 248 2.26 -20.12 29.96
N TRP A 249 2.65 -19.76 28.74
CA TRP A 249 3.61 -18.67 28.49
C TRP A 249 2.99 -17.29 28.69
N SER A 250 1.66 -17.17 28.67
CA SER A 250 1.01 -15.86 28.79
C SER A 250 1.15 -15.20 30.18
N SER A 251 1.46 -15.98 31.22
CA SER A 251 1.82 -15.46 32.54
C SER A 251 3.29 -15.01 32.67
N GLU A 252 4.10 -15.21 31.62
CA GLU A 252 5.50 -14.77 31.57
C GLU A 252 5.68 -13.50 30.72
N ILE A 253 4.61 -13.00 30.08
CA ILE A 253 4.61 -11.77 29.27
C ILE A 253 4.75 -10.53 30.19
N GLY A 254 5.41 -9.48 29.69
CA GLY A 254 5.39 -8.16 30.33
C GLY A 254 6.32 -8.00 31.54
N THR A 255 7.27 -8.90 31.74
CA THR A 255 8.29 -8.80 32.80
C THR A 255 9.43 -7.85 32.40
N SER A 256 9.85 -6.97 33.31
CA SER A 256 11.01 -6.09 33.11
C SER A 256 12.36 -6.80 32.90
N GLU A 257 12.47 -8.11 33.19
CA GLU A 257 13.66 -8.94 32.98
C GLU A 257 13.89 -9.42 31.52
N CYS A 258 13.00 -9.10 30.57
CA CYS A 258 13.08 -9.55 29.16
C CYS A 258 13.19 -11.07 28.94
N ASN A 259 12.74 -11.89 29.90
CA ASN A 259 12.73 -13.36 29.81
C ASN A 259 11.39 -13.94 29.35
N GLY A 260 10.35 -13.10 29.23
CA GLY A 260 9.02 -13.48 28.75
C GLY A 260 8.96 -13.88 27.27
N ALA A 261 8.02 -14.77 26.97
CA ALA A 261 7.80 -15.35 25.64
C ALA A 261 7.49 -14.30 24.55
N ILE A 262 6.75 -13.25 24.94
CA ILE A 262 6.59 -12.01 24.17
C ILE A 262 7.09 -10.87 25.05
N HIS A 263 7.96 -10.01 24.51
CA HIS A 263 8.48 -8.85 25.23
C HIS A 263 8.79 -7.66 24.30
N ILE A 264 8.66 -6.46 24.86
CA ILE A 264 8.89 -5.17 24.19
C ILE A 264 10.06 -4.48 24.90
N ARG A 265 11.05 -4.00 24.16
CA ARG A 265 12.19 -3.23 24.71
C ARG A 265 12.54 -2.02 23.86
N GLU A 266 13.06 -0.99 24.50
CA GLU A 266 13.73 0.12 23.83
C GLU A 266 14.98 -0.37 23.08
N SER A 267 15.19 0.09 21.85
CA SER A 267 16.29 -0.36 21.00
C SER A 267 17.66 -0.07 21.64
N GLY A 268 18.52 -1.09 21.67
CA GLY A 268 19.83 -1.03 22.35
C GLY A 268 19.79 -1.11 23.88
N ASN A 269 18.61 -1.09 24.53
CA ASN A 269 18.47 -1.23 25.98
C ASN A 269 18.29 -2.71 26.40
N GLN A 270 18.50 -3.01 27.69
CA GLN A 270 18.36 -4.33 28.31
C GLN A 270 17.13 -4.49 29.21
N THR A 271 16.42 -3.41 29.52
CA THR A 271 15.17 -3.45 30.30
C THR A 271 13.94 -3.47 29.40
N CYS A 272 12.99 -4.36 29.69
CA CYS A 272 11.73 -4.44 28.94
C CYS A 272 10.65 -3.53 29.54
N VAL A 273 9.71 -3.13 28.69
CA VAL A 273 8.47 -2.45 29.07
C VAL A 273 7.60 -3.44 29.85
N GLU A 274 6.97 -2.99 30.93
CA GLU A 274 5.93 -3.75 31.63
C GLU A 274 4.57 -3.42 31.03
N PHE A 275 3.79 -4.43 30.67
CA PHE A 275 2.49 -4.29 30.00
C PHE A 275 1.49 -5.32 30.49
N SER A 276 0.21 -4.92 30.49
CA SER A 276 -0.91 -5.81 30.79
C SER A 276 -1.39 -6.51 29.51
N VAL A 277 -1.92 -7.73 29.67
CA VAL A 277 -2.31 -8.61 28.55
C VAL A 277 -3.80 -8.92 28.62
N GLY A 278 -4.55 -8.42 27.64
CA GLY A 278 -5.85 -8.95 27.26
C GLY A 278 -5.72 -10.10 26.26
N GLN A 279 -6.68 -11.03 26.26
CA GLN A 279 -6.77 -12.14 25.32
C GLN A 279 -8.21 -12.30 24.87
N THR A 280 -8.44 -12.46 23.56
CA THR A 280 -9.76 -12.72 23.00
C THR A 280 -9.67 -13.80 21.92
N GLN A 281 -10.43 -14.87 22.08
CA GLN A 281 -10.64 -15.87 21.04
C GLN A 281 -11.55 -15.27 19.94
N GLN A 282 -11.17 -15.45 18.69
CA GLN A 282 -11.94 -15.04 17.51
C GLN A 282 -12.38 -16.28 16.71
N GLU A 283 -13.06 -16.09 15.56
CA GLU A 283 -13.47 -17.21 14.71
C GLU A 283 -12.24 -17.89 14.06
N ASP A 284 -11.31 -17.09 13.51
CA ASP A 284 -10.13 -17.57 12.79
C ASP A 284 -8.84 -17.69 13.65
N GLY A 285 -8.93 -17.66 14.99
CA GLY A 285 -7.77 -17.83 15.88
C GLY A 285 -7.84 -17.05 17.20
N TYR A 286 -6.71 -16.49 17.65
CA TYR A 286 -6.58 -15.73 18.90
C TYR A 286 -6.00 -14.33 18.69
N ALA A 287 -6.46 -13.36 19.48
CA ALA A 287 -5.89 -12.01 19.54
C ALA A 287 -5.37 -11.68 20.95
N PHE A 288 -4.20 -11.03 20.99
CA PHE A 288 -3.51 -10.57 22.19
C PHE A 288 -3.45 -9.04 22.20
N SER A 289 -4.00 -8.47 23.27
CA SER A 289 -4.11 -7.06 23.57
C SER A 289 -3.00 -6.67 24.53
N LEU A 290 -1.95 -5.97 24.09
CA LEU A 290 -0.80 -5.61 24.91
C LEU A 290 -0.86 -4.11 25.25
N THR A 291 -1.26 -3.75 26.47
CA THR A 291 -1.37 -2.35 26.92
C THR A 291 -0.21 -1.99 27.86
N PRO A 292 0.68 -1.04 27.50
CA PRO A 292 1.74 -0.56 28.38
C PRO A 292 1.21 -0.13 29.76
N MET A 293 1.88 -0.51 30.85
CA MET A 293 1.46 -0.15 32.21
C MET A 293 1.83 1.30 32.59
N GLU A 294 2.87 1.82 31.97
CA GLU A 294 3.27 3.23 31.95
C GLU A 294 3.42 3.66 30.48
N PRO A 295 3.23 4.94 30.13
CA PRO A 295 3.39 5.39 28.74
C PRO A 295 4.78 5.08 28.19
N LEU A 296 4.83 4.66 26.91
CA LEU A 296 6.09 4.51 26.18
C LEU A 296 6.78 5.87 26.07
N LYS A 297 8.12 5.87 26.10
CA LYS A 297 8.92 7.05 25.73
C LYS A 297 8.54 7.52 24.32
N ALA A 298 8.38 8.84 24.16
CA ALA A 298 8.21 9.48 22.86
C ALA A 298 9.50 9.40 22.01
N GLY A 299 9.37 9.50 20.68
CA GLY A 299 10.48 9.58 19.73
C GLY A 299 11.53 8.46 19.91
N THR A 300 11.08 7.25 20.21
CA THR A 300 11.93 6.13 20.65
C THR A 300 11.65 4.88 19.82
N GLU A 301 12.71 4.26 19.28
CA GLU A 301 12.59 2.96 18.63
C GLU A 301 12.39 1.85 19.68
N TYR A 302 11.34 1.06 19.49
CA TYR A 302 11.07 -0.16 20.24
C TYR A 302 11.20 -1.40 19.36
N GLU A 303 11.62 -2.49 19.99
CA GLU A 303 11.67 -3.82 19.43
C GLU A 303 10.70 -4.72 20.21
N LEU A 304 9.71 -5.26 19.50
CA LEU A 304 8.83 -6.33 19.96
C LEU A 304 9.38 -7.66 19.45
N THR A 305 9.69 -8.57 20.38
CA THR A 305 10.14 -9.94 20.07
C THR A 305 9.07 -10.95 20.51
N ILE A 306 8.76 -11.89 19.61
CA ILE A 306 7.89 -13.05 19.85
C ILE A 306 8.78 -14.28 19.70
N SER A 307 9.07 -14.97 20.80
CA SER A 307 10.12 -15.99 20.86
C SER A 307 9.59 -17.43 20.70
N GLU A 308 10.49 -18.37 20.41
CA GLU A 308 10.21 -19.81 20.21
C GLU A 308 9.64 -20.54 21.46
N THR A 309 9.39 -19.84 22.57
CA THR A 309 8.60 -20.39 23.71
C THR A 309 7.10 -20.11 23.58
N VAL A 310 6.69 -19.23 22.68
CA VAL A 310 5.29 -19.02 22.28
C VAL A 310 4.78 -20.30 21.62
N THR A 311 3.72 -20.86 22.19
CA THR A 311 3.19 -22.20 21.87
C THR A 311 1.67 -22.23 21.80
N ASN A 312 1.13 -23.09 20.94
CA ASN A 312 -0.31 -23.38 20.91
C ASN A 312 -0.75 -24.25 22.10
N PHE A 313 -2.05 -24.47 22.26
CA PHE A 313 -2.64 -25.18 23.40
C PHE A 313 -2.03 -26.59 23.62
N TYR A 314 -1.55 -27.25 22.56
CA TYR A 314 -0.91 -28.57 22.62
C TYR A 314 0.58 -28.50 22.99
N GLY A 315 1.21 -27.33 22.87
CA GLY A 315 2.63 -27.10 23.15
C GLY A 315 3.53 -27.07 21.91
N THR A 316 2.96 -27.02 20.70
CA THR A 316 3.74 -26.81 19.48
C THR A 316 4.14 -25.33 19.37
N ALA A 317 5.43 -25.08 19.16
CA ALA A 317 6.01 -23.73 19.15
C ALA A 317 5.84 -23.03 17.79
N ILE A 318 5.91 -21.70 17.79
CA ILE A 318 6.07 -20.92 16.55
C ILE A 318 7.29 -21.43 15.75
N ALA A 319 7.21 -21.41 14.43
CA ALA A 319 8.22 -22.04 13.57
C ALA A 319 9.60 -21.33 13.59
N GLN A 320 9.62 -20.04 13.94
CA GLN A 320 10.81 -19.19 14.10
C GLN A 320 10.43 -18.01 15.00
N ALA A 321 11.38 -17.46 15.76
CA ALA A 321 11.17 -16.22 16.50
C ALA A 321 10.93 -15.02 15.54
N GLU A 322 9.83 -14.29 15.76
CA GLU A 322 9.48 -13.07 15.03
C GLU A 322 10.00 -11.83 15.77
N LYS A 323 10.43 -10.83 15.00
CA LYS A 323 10.88 -9.53 15.51
C LYS A 323 10.26 -8.41 14.69
N LEU A 324 9.59 -7.49 15.38
CA LEU A 324 8.99 -6.29 14.83
C LEU A 324 9.69 -5.07 15.46
N THR A 325 10.02 -4.05 14.68
CA THR A 325 10.45 -2.75 15.21
C THR A 325 9.40 -1.69 14.93
N PHE A 326 9.30 -0.67 15.77
CA PHE A 326 8.46 0.50 15.53
C PHE A 326 8.99 1.73 16.28
N VAL A 327 8.64 2.93 15.83
CA VAL A 327 8.99 4.18 16.53
C VAL A 327 7.74 4.87 17.04
N THR A 328 7.78 5.25 18.31
CA THR A 328 6.69 6.00 18.95
C THR A 328 6.51 7.42 18.39
N GLY A 329 5.33 8.00 18.61
CA GLY A 329 5.09 9.42 18.38
C GLY A 329 6.05 10.30 19.16
N GLN A 330 6.33 11.49 18.64
CA GLN A 330 6.98 12.55 19.39
C GLN A 330 6.07 13.05 20.52
N LYS A 331 6.67 13.73 21.50
CA LYS A 331 5.97 14.27 22.68
C LYS A 331 4.99 15.39 22.30
N ASP A 332 5.33 16.13 21.25
CA ASP A 332 4.66 17.34 20.76
C ASP A 332 5.20 17.64 19.33
N LEU A 333 4.87 18.80 18.76
CA LEU A 333 5.40 19.30 17.49
C LEU A 333 6.93 19.46 17.49
N LEU A 334 7.58 19.23 16.33
CA LEU A 334 9.01 19.51 16.12
C LEU A 334 9.22 20.67 15.13
N ILE A 335 10.23 21.50 15.40
CA ILE A 335 10.87 22.36 14.40
C ILE A 335 11.76 21.45 13.54
N THR A 336 11.72 21.62 12.22
CA THR A 336 12.30 20.65 11.28
C THR A 336 13.21 21.25 10.21
N GLU A 337 12.92 22.46 9.74
CA GLU A 337 13.78 23.18 8.81
C GLU A 337 13.76 24.68 9.11
N ILE A 338 14.90 25.37 8.97
CA ILE A 338 15.05 26.82 9.18
C ILE A 338 15.72 27.44 7.96
N SER A 339 15.08 28.49 7.41
CA SER A 339 15.60 29.23 6.25
C SER A 339 16.94 29.91 6.54
N SER A 340 17.92 29.76 5.65
CA SER A 340 19.07 30.67 5.60
C SER A 340 18.64 32.05 5.08
N SER A 341 19.38 33.10 5.45
CA SER A 341 19.11 34.48 5.02
C SER A 341 20.40 35.20 4.63
N ARG A 342 20.32 36.02 3.58
CA ARG A 342 21.42 36.78 2.97
C ARG A 342 21.33 38.28 3.21
N TYR A 343 20.13 38.82 3.33
CA TYR A 343 19.84 40.25 3.46
C TYR A 343 18.96 40.53 4.68
N ILE A 344 18.91 41.80 5.11
CA ILE A 344 18.10 42.18 6.27
C ILE A 344 16.59 42.13 5.94
N ASP A 345 16.22 42.29 4.67
CA ASP A 345 14.84 42.35 4.17
C ASP A 345 14.26 41.01 3.68
N ASP A 346 15.00 39.88 3.74
CA ASP A 346 14.46 38.55 3.40
C ASP A 346 13.28 38.15 4.31
N ASN A 347 12.26 37.46 3.79
CA ASN A 347 11.37 36.68 4.66
C ASN A 347 12.14 35.49 5.21
N ARG A 348 12.11 35.36 6.54
CA ARG A 348 12.50 34.14 7.24
C ARG A 348 11.32 33.19 7.28
N TRP A 349 11.60 31.90 7.31
CA TRP A 349 10.59 30.87 7.50
C TRP A 349 11.17 29.68 8.27
N VAL A 350 10.27 28.95 8.94
CA VAL A 350 10.57 27.77 9.75
C VAL A 350 9.52 26.70 9.48
N GLU A 351 9.96 25.46 9.29
CA GLU A 351 9.08 24.30 9.16
C GLU A 351 8.76 23.70 10.53
N ILE A 352 7.50 23.34 10.72
CA ILE A 352 6.97 22.63 11.88
C ILE A 352 6.33 21.32 11.38
N TYR A 353 6.64 20.21 12.06
CA TYR A 353 6.20 18.86 11.73
C TYR A 353 5.40 18.26 12.89
N ASN A 354 4.25 17.64 12.59
CA ASN A 354 3.52 16.86 13.59
C ASN A 354 4.08 15.43 13.68
N GLY A 355 5.05 15.25 14.56
CA GLY A 355 5.62 13.94 14.87
C GLY A 355 4.78 13.07 15.82
N THR A 356 3.64 13.54 16.32
CA THR A 356 2.82 12.84 17.33
C THR A 356 1.84 11.84 16.69
N ASP A 357 1.06 11.13 17.51
CA ASP A 357 -0.06 10.27 17.08
C ASP A 357 -1.44 10.97 17.04
N GLU A 358 -1.53 12.26 17.37
CA GLU A 358 -2.80 13.02 17.43
C GLU A 358 -2.82 14.24 16.49
N THR A 359 -4.03 14.66 16.06
CA THR A 359 -4.24 15.90 15.29
C THR A 359 -4.03 17.14 16.16
N ILE A 360 -3.18 18.09 15.73
CA ILE A 360 -2.84 19.26 16.53
C ILE A 360 -3.41 20.56 15.93
N ASP A 361 -4.15 21.34 16.73
CA ASP A 361 -4.51 22.73 16.38
C ASP A 361 -3.36 23.68 16.73
N LEU A 362 -2.72 24.20 15.68
CA LEU A 362 -1.59 25.12 15.77
C LEU A 362 -1.92 26.42 16.53
N SER A 363 -3.20 26.79 16.69
CA SER A 363 -3.55 27.97 17.50
C SER A 363 -3.03 27.90 18.93
N ASN A 364 -2.73 26.69 19.45
CA ASN A 364 -2.27 26.46 20.81
C ASN A 364 -0.79 26.73 21.03
N TYR A 365 -0.09 27.20 19.99
CA TYR A 365 1.34 27.42 19.97
C TYR A 365 1.68 28.86 19.56
N GLN A 366 2.92 29.24 19.86
CA GLN A 366 3.48 30.55 19.53
C GLN A 366 4.97 30.39 19.19
N LEU A 367 5.43 31.11 18.18
CA LEU A 367 6.83 31.17 17.82
C LEU A 367 7.53 32.28 18.63
N VAL A 368 8.70 32.00 19.18
CA VAL A 368 9.54 32.97 19.88
C VAL A 368 10.91 33.04 19.20
N ALA A 369 11.28 34.24 18.79
CA ALA A 369 12.50 34.49 18.01
C ALA A 369 12.98 35.94 18.21
N GLU A 370 14.17 36.25 17.70
CA GLU A 370 14.57 37.64 17.42
C GLU A 370 13.69 38.22 16.29
N SER A 371 13.62 39.54 16.15
CA SER A 371 12.65 40.19 15.28
C SER A 371 13.16 41.49 14.64
N ILE A 372 12.53 41.88 13.53
CA ILE A 372 12.85 43.10 12.80
C ILE A 372 11.60 43.98 12.59
N GLU A 373 11.74 45.29 12.68
CA GLU A 373 10.67 46.26 12.41
C GLU A 373 10.49 46.47 10.90
N LEU A 374 9.32 46.09 10.38
CA LEU A 374 9.01 45.98 8.94
C LEU A 374 8.94 47.32 8.18
N GLU A 375 8.97 48.46 8.88
CA GLU A 375 9.03 49.78 8.24
C GLU A 375 10.47 50.24 7.93
N ASN A 376 11.45 49.79 8.70
CA ASN A 376 12.78 50.42 8.71
C ASN A 376 13.97 49.46 8.94
N TYR A 377 13.69 48.17 9.16
CA TYR A 377 14.65 47.10 9.40
C TYR A 377 15.56 47.33 10.63
N ASN A 378 15.02 47.97 11.68
CA ASN A 378 15.65 48.00 13.01
C ASN A 378 15.39 46.69 13.78
N ASP A 379 16.33 46.33 14.66
CA ASP A 379 16.19 45.27 15.66
C ASP A 379 15.00 45.53 16.61
N GLY A 380 14.06 44.59 16.65
CA GLY A 380 12.90 44.58 17.55
C GLY A 380 13.11 43.78 18.84
N GLY A 381 14.25 43.09 18.98
CA GLY A 381 14.56 42.16 20.06
C GLY A 381 13.74 40.87 20.01
N THR A 382 13.76 40.10 21.10
CA THR A 382 12.90 38.92 21.27
C THR A 382 11.42 39.30 21.22
N LYS A 383 10.65 38.62 20.37
CA LYS A 383 9.19 38.72 20.28
C LYS A 383 8.52 37.36 20.30
N VAL A 384 7.23 37.38 20.65
CA VAL A 384 6.31 36.24 20.62
C VAL A 384 5.32 36.46 19.47
N PHE A 385 5.17 35.47 18.60
CA PHE A 385 4.30 35.48 17.43
C PHE A 385 3.29 34.32 17.55
N PRO A 386 2.05 34.56 18.03
CA PRO A 386 1.04 33.52 18.16
C PRO A 386 0.67 32.92 16.80
N LEU A 387 0.57 31.60 16.73
CA LEU A 387 0.15 30.92 15.50
C LEU A 387 -1.38 31.02 15.30
N LYS A 388 -1.81 30.87 14.05
CA LYS A 388 -3.22 30.91 13.64
C LYS A 388 -3.83 29.50 13.77
N SER A 389 -5.16 29.38 13.84
CA SER A 389 -5.80 28.06 13.96
C SER A 389 -5.81 27.34 12.62
N GLN A 390 -5.21 26.16 12.63
CA GLN A 390 -5.00 25.27 11.50
C GLN A 390 -4.71 23.89 12.11
N LEU A 391 -5.40 22.86 11.61
CA LEU A 391 -5.16 21.48 12.04
C LEU A 391 -3.97 20.93 11.25
N LEU A 392 -3.10 20.21 11.93
CA LEU A 392 -1.97 19.50 11.36
C LEU A 392 -2.06 18.03 11.78
N GLU A 393 -2.26 17.13 10.82
CA GLU A 393 -2.48 15.70 11.08
C GLU A 393 -1.16 14.93 11.35
N PRO A 394 -1.19 13.75 11.98
CA PRO A 394 -0.01 12.94 12.28
C PRO A 394 0.89 12.62 11.07
N GLY A 395 2.02 13.34 10.96
CA GLY A 395 2.99 13.23 9.88
C GLY A 395 2.96 14.37 8.86
N GLU A 396 2.10 15.37 9.03
CA GLU A 396 2.08 16.56 8.17
C GLU A 396 3.11 17.62 8.57
N TYR A 397 3.45 18.46 7.60
CA TYR A 397 4.41 19.57 7.70
C TYR A 397 3.72 20.91 7.39
N ILE A 398 4.16 21.98 8.05
CA ILE A 398 3.73 23.35 7.74
C ILE A 398 4.92 24.31 7.79
N VAL A 399 5.03 25.16 6.78
CA VAL A 399 5.97 26.28 6.76
C VAL A 399 5.31 27.51 7.41
N VAL A 400 5.92 28.01 8.47
CA VAL A 400 5.55 29.26 9.15
C VAL A 400 6.48 30.38 8.68
N GLN A 401 5.93 31.45 8.13
CA GLN A 401 6.68 32.51 7.45
C GLN A 401 6.26 33.91 7.91
N ASN A 402 7.18 34.87 7.84
CA ASN A 402 6.94 36.30 8.06
C ASN A 402 5.76 36.88 7.25
N GLU A 403 4.83 37.56 7.94
CA GLU A 403 3.78 38.39 7.34
C GLU A 403 4.36 39.73 6.84
N HIS A 404 3.98 40.16 5.63
CA HIS A 404 4.63 41.28 4.94
C HIS A 404 4.26 42.67 5.49
N GLY A 405 5.24 43.57 5.55
CA GLY A 405 5.07 44.96 6.00
C GLY A 405 4.42 45.90 4.98
N PRO A 406 3.82 47.02 5.42
CA PRO A 406 3.02 47.92 4.57
C PRO A 406 3.80 48.70 3.49
N GLN A 407 5.14 48.68 3.52
CA GLN A 407 5.99 49.30 2.50
C GLN A 407 6.53 48.31 1.44
N THR A 408 6.23 47.01 1.56
CA THR A 408 6.84 45.98 0.70
C THR A 408 6.14 45.82 -0.65
N TRP A 409 6.92 45.39 -1.65
CA TRP A 409 6.46 45.15 -3.03
C TRP A 409 5.90 43.72 -3.19
N GLN A 410 5.42 43.14 -2.10
CA GLN A 410 5.17 41.71 -1.95
C GLN A 410 3.75 41.55 -1.43
N ARG A 411 2.84 41.05 -2.28
CA ARG A 411 1.40 41.18 -2.07
C ARG A 411 0.68 39.84 -2.08
N SER A 412 1.09 39.03 -1.12
CA SER A 412 0.44 37.79 -0.67
C SER A 412 0.45 36.64 -1.67
N VAL A 413 1.26 35.63 -1.38
CA VAL A 413 0.70 34.26 -1.40
C VAL A 413 -0.29 34.17 -0.23
N THR A 414 -1.49 33.65 -0.47
CA THR A 414 -2.48 33.45 0.60
C THR A 414 -2.05 32.26 1.46
N SER A 415 -2.32 32.27 2.77
CA SER A 415 -2.05 31.09 3.62
C SER A 415 -2.74 29.85 3.05
N SER A 416 -2.02 28.73 3.02
CA SER A 416 -2.47 27.45 2.49
C SER A 416 -2.44 26.37 3.59
N ASN A 417 -2.87 25.15 3.27
CA ASN A 417 -2.79 24.02 4.20
C ASN A 417 -1.34 23.70 4.62
N GLN A 418 -0.34 24.12 3.82
CA GLN A 418 1.09 23.96 4.10
C GLN A 418 1.82 25.28 4.46
N LEU A 419 1.21 26.46 4.31
CA LEU A 419 1.86 27.77 4.52
C LEU A 419 1.06 28.68 5.46
N MET A 420 1.65 29.07 6.59
CA MET A 420 1.07 30.04 7.54
C MET A 420 1.90 31.32 7.64
N LEU A 421 1.28 32.47 7.34
CA LEU A 421 1.90 33.78 7.58
C LEU A 421 1.74 34.25 9.04
N VAL A 422 2.82 34.73 9.68
CA VAL A 422 2.86 35.20 11.08
C VAL A 422 3.56 36.55 11.24
N GLY A 423 3.00 37.42 12.08
CA GLY A 423 3.49 38.76 12.37
C GLY A 423 2.51 39.54 13.24
N ASP A 424 2.86 40.79 13.56
CA ASP A 424 1.93 41.76 14.19
C ASP A 424 1.63 42.99 13.29
N GLY A 425 2.05 42.92 12.01
CA GLY A 425 1.97 44.00 11.03
C GLY A 425 3.03 45.11 11.20
N GLN A 426 3.75 45.14 12.33
CA GLN A 426 4.88 46.04 12.58
C GLN A 426 6.21 45.29 12.64
N PHE A 427 6.22 44.05 13.12
CA PHE A 427 7.38 43.18 13.28
C PHE A 427 7.12 41.77 12.76
N ALA A 428 8.20 41.10 12.34
CA ALA A 428 8.22 39.69 11.98
C ALA A 428 9.47 38.98 12.56
N PRO A 429 9.48 37.64 12.65
CA PRO A 429 10.67 36.86 12.99
C PRO A 429 11.89 37.21 12.12
N ALA A 430 13.07 37.26 12.72
CA ALA A 430 14.30 37.60 12.02
C ALA A 430 15.50 36.88 12.62
N TRP A 431 16.41 36.46 11.74
CA TRP A 431 17.73 35.94 12.07
C TRP A 431 18.67 36.08 10.86
N TYR A 432 19.95 35.80 11.08
CA TYR A 432 20.98 35.76 10.05
C TYR A 432 21.85 34.51 10.26
N ILE A 433 23.18 34.59 10.13
CA ILE A 433 24.11 33.49 10.50
C ILE A 433 24.12 33.12 11.99
N SER A 434 23.31 33.80 12.80
CA SER A 434 23.16 33.63 14.23
C SER A 434 21.73 33.97 14.61
N GLY A 435 21.21 33.29 15.64
CA GLY A 435 19.84 33.44 16.13
C GLY A 435 19.38 32.23 16.92
N TYR A 436 18.08 32.15 17.13
CA TYR A 436 17.39 30.97 17.67
C TYR A 436 15.94 31.00 17.19
N VAL A 437 15.31 29.83 17.20
CA VAL A 437 13.87 29.69 17.04
C VAL A 437 13.37 28.77 18.15
N GLU A 438 12.35 29.23 18.87
CA GLU A 438 11.72 28.50 19.97
C GLU A 438 10.23 28.36 19.67
N LEU A 439 9.74 27.12 19.60
CA LEU A 439 8.32 26.82 19.58
C LEU A 439 7.84 26.69 21.02
N GLN A 440 6.79 27.41 21.40
CA GLN A 440 6.19 27.33 22.73
C GLN A 440 4.71 27.00 22.64
N ASN A 441 4.18 26.40 23.71
CA ASN A 441 2.73 26.33 23.92
C ASN A 441 2.18 27.69 24.41
N LYS A 442 0.85 27.84 24.44
CA LYS A 442 0.13 29.02 24.97
C LYS A 442 0.46 29.39 26.43
N GLN A 443 1.10 28.50 27.18
CA GLN A 443 1.51 28.68 28.57
C GLN A 443 2.91 29.33 28.67
N GLY A 444 3.66 29.38 27.57
CA GLY A 444 5.04 29.88 27.51
C GLY A 444 6.09 28.83 27.90
N GLU A 445 5.72 27.55 27.85
CA GLU A 445 6.64 26.42 28.01
C GLU A 445 7.17 26.02 26.64
N THR A 446 8.47 25.75 26.52
CA THR A 446 9.08 25.28 25.28
C THR A 446 8.53 23.91 24.88
N VAL A 447 8.27 23.78 23.59
CA VAL A 447 7.81 22.58 22.89
C VAL A 447 8.99 21.95 22.16
N ASP A 448 9.67 22.75 21.33
CA ASP A 448 10.95 22.44 20.68
C ASP A 448 11.76 23.75 20.53
N PHE A 449 13.09 23.66 20.43
CA PHE A 449 14.02 24.79 20.39
C PHE A 449 15.27 24.45 19.59
N VAL A 450 15.76 25.41 18.80
CA VAL A 450 17.04 25.30 18.09
C VAL A 450 17.78 26.63 18.08
N ARG A 451 19.10 26.56 18.33
CA ARG A 451 20.00 27.71 18.48
C ARG A 451 21.22 27.58 17.58
N PHE A 452 21.58 28.67 16.90
CA PHE A 452 22.61 28.67 15.87
C PHE A 452 23.46 29.95 15.87
N GLY A 453 24.64 29.85 15.28
CA GLY A 453 25.67 30.89 15.32
C GLY A 453 26.16 31.18 16.74
N GLU A 454 26.31 32.46 17.08
CA GLU A 454 26.86 32.93 18.37
C GLU A 454 25.77 33.21 19.44
N SER A 455 24.53 32.79 19.21
CA SER A 455 23.39 33.04 20.11
C SER A 455 23.58 32.38 21.49
N ASP A 456 23.32 33.14 22.56
CA ASP A 456 23.45 32.75 23.97
C ASP A 456 22.11 32.37 24.64
N LYS A 457 21.03 32.31 23.86
CA LYS A 457 19.66 32.11 24.39
C LYS A 457 19.46 30.67 24.86
N ALA A 458 18.66 30.51 25.90
CA ALA A 458 18.20 29.21 26.39
C ALA A 458 16.68 29.14 26.28
N PRO A 459 16.08 27.96 26.04
CA PRO A 459 14.64 27.78 26.03
C PRO A 459 14.00 28.13 27.38
N ALA A 460 12.72 28.50 27.35
CA ALA A 460 11.91 28.67 28.57
C ALA A 460 11.83 27.39 29.43
N THR A 461 11.89 26.21 28.80
CA THR A 461 11.99 24.89 29.45
C THR A 461 13.40 24.31 29.24
N PRO A 462 14.31 24.36 30.25
CA PRO A 462 15.72 23.97 30.07
C PRO A 462 16.04 22.49 29.81
N SER A 463 15.03 21.61 29.69
CA SER A 463 15.21 20.24 29.21
C SER A 463 15.17 20.13 27.68
N GLU A 464 14.58 21.12 27.01
CA GLU A 464 14.36 21.11 25.56
C GLU A 464 15.55 21.70 24.77
N TRP A 465 16.72 21.84 25.41
CA TRP A 465 18.01 22.03 24.72
C TRP A 465 19.19 21.58 25.59
N GLN A 466 20.07 20.74 25.04
CA GLN A 466 21.33 20.33 25.65
C GLN A 466 22.44 21.33 25.31
N GLU A 467 23.01 21.97 26.32
CA GLU A 467 24.10 22.93 26.15
C GLU A 467 25.38 22.30 25.58
N SER A 468 25.84 22.84 24.44
CA SER A 468 27.08 22.46 23.77
C SER A 468 28.09 23.62 23.74
N ALA A 469 29.38 23.28 23.64
CA ALA A 469 30.46 24.24 23.39
C ALA A 469 30.75 24.44 21.90
N GLU A 470 30.11 23.65 21.03
CA GLU A 470 30.18 23.78 19.57
C GLU A 470 29.00 24.61 19.06
N LEU A 471 29.25 25.44 18.04
CA LEU A 471 28.25 26.34 17.47
C LEU A 471 27.68 25.71 16.19
N LEU A 472 26.35 25.62 16.10
CA LEU A 472 25.64 25.11 14.93
C LEU A 472 25.67 26.18 13.82
N PRO A 473 26.32 25.94 12.66
CA PRO A 473 26.44 26.94 11.61
C PRO A 473 25.17 27.04 10.76
N VAL A 474 24.79 28.27 10.41
CA VAL A 474 23.74 28.58 9.43
C VAL A 474 24.34 29.34 8.26
N SER A 475 23.92 28.99 7.03
CA SER A 475 24.39 29.66 5.82
C SER A 475 23.80 31.07 5.67
N ASN A 476 24.44 31.89 4.84
CA ASN A 476 23.88 33.14 4.33
C ASN A 476 23.72 33.15 2.80
N GLN A 477 23.67 31.97 2.18
CA GLN A 477 23.17 31.83 0.82
C GLN A 477 21.67 31.58 0.84
N LEU A 478 20.99 32.05 -0.21
CA LEU A 478 19.60 31.67 -0.48
C LEU A 478 19.64 30.37 -1.28
N GLY A 479 18.62 29.51 -1.11
CA GLY A 479 18.71 28.11 -1.53
C GLY A 479 19.04 27.14 -0.40
N GLN A 480 19.53 27.65 0.73
CA GLN A 480 20.10 26.84 1.81
C GLN A 480 19.29 26.95 3.10
N SER A 481 19.43 25.96 3.97
CA SER A 481 18.70 25.87 5.24
C SER A 481 19.55 25.19 6.32
N LEU A 482 18.94 25.07 7.49
CA LEU A 482 19.37 24.25 8.61
C LEU A 482 18.25 23.24 8.88
N VAL A 483 18.51 21.96 8.64
CA VAL A 483 17.52 20.87 8.68
C VAL A 483 17.75 19.94 9.86
N ARG A 484 16.66 19.37 10.38
CA ARG A 484 16.68 18.27 11.34
C ARG A 484 16.79 16.95 10.56
N THR A 485 17.94 16.29 10.67
CA THR A 485 18.33 15.12 9.86
C THR A 485 17.62 13.82 10.21
N ASN A 486 16.96 13.76 11.38
CA ASN A 486 16.14 12.63 11.79
C ASN A 486 14.87 13.15 12.49
N LEU A 487 13.71 12.73 12.01
CA LEU A 487 12.40 13.15 12.51
C LEU A 487 11.77 12.14 13.48
N LEU A 488 12.39 10.96 13.60
CA LEU A 488 11.90 9.84 14.40
C LEU A 488 12.46 9.85 15.84
N THR A 489 13.53 10.59 16.09
CA THR A 489 14.16 10.74 17.42
C THR A 489 14.63 12.18 17.61
N ASP A 490 14.37 12.77 18.77
CA ASP A 490 14.95 14.06 19.16
C ASP A 490 15.97 13.84 20.30
N THR A 491 17.16 14.44 20.20
CA THR A 491 18.12 14.49 21.32
C THR A 491 18.09 15.83 22.05
N ASN A 492 17.25 16.76 21.61
CA ASN A 492 17.23 18.16 22.03
C ASN A 492 18.61 18.81 21.86
N SER A 493 19.37 18.51 20.80
CA SER A 493 20.77 18.97 20.70
C SER A 493 21.26 19.23 19.27
N ILE A 494 22.43 19.88 19.17
CA ILE A 494 23.06 20.20 17.88
C ILE A 494 23.37 18.97 17.01
N SER A 495 23.37 17.75 17.53
CA SER A 495 23.63 16.53 16.72
C SER A 495 22.48 16.17 15.79
N ASP A 496 21.28 16.70 16.04
CA ASP A 496 20.09 16.41 15.24
C ASP A 496 20.08 17.24 13.94
N TRP A 497 20.91 18.28 13.87
CA TRP A 497 20.84 19.36 12.89
C TRP A 497 22.04 19.42 11.93
N GLN A 498 21.79 19.67 10.65
CA GLN A 498 22.80 19.88 9.61
C GLN A 498 22.41 21.07 8.72
N SER A 499 23.38 21.85 8.22
CA SER A 499 23.10 22.84 7.17
C SER A 499 23.28 22.22 5.79
N THR A 500 22.32 22.44 4.90
CA THR A 500 22.20 21.81 3.57
C THR A 500 22.42 22.82 2.44
N ALA A 501 22.77 22.31 1.26
CA ALA A 501 22.93 23.13 0.06
C ALA A 501 21.62 23.46 -0.66
N PHE A 502 20.54 22.74 -0.32
CA PHE A 502 19.19 22.84 -0.86
C PHE A 502 18.20 22.79 0.32
N PHE A 503 17.08 23.51 0.23
CA PHE A 503 15.98 23.44 1.22
C PHE A 503 14.81 22.59 0.71
N THR A 504 14.08 21.93 1.61
CA THR A 504 13.14 20.82 1.31
C THR A 504 11.76 21.03 1.94
N PRO A 505 11.03 22.11 1.58
CA PRO A 505 10.03 22.72 2.43
C PRO A 505 8.65 22.06 2.29
N GLY A 506 8.02 21.75 3.43
CA GLY A 506 6.75 21.02 3.49
C GLY A 506 6.92 19.51 3.32
N GLY A 507 8.08 18.95 3.67
CA GLY A 507 8.45 17.59 3.30
C GLY A 507 9.63 17.00 4.06
N ASN A 508 10.14 15.87 3.55
CA ASN A 508 11.25 15.17 4.20
C ASN A 508 12.56 15.92 4.02
N ASN A 509 13.32 16.10 5.11
CA ASN A 509 14.66 16.68 5.05
C ASN A 509 15.71 15.66 4.58
N ASP A 510 15.54 15.14 3.35
CA ASP A 510 16.29 14.03 2.75
C ASP A 510 17.49 14.44 1.88
N VAL A 511 17.53 15.69 1.41
CA VAL A 511 18.62 16.22 0.56
C VAL A 511 19.83 16.65 1.39
N LEU A 512 20.73 15.69 1.64
CA LEU A 512 21.98 15.93 2.38
C LEU A 512 23.24 16.07 1.49
N CYS A 513 23.10 16.05 0.16
CA CYS A 513 24.21 16.29 -0.79
C CYS A 513 24.32 17.77 -1.22
N ASP A 514 25.49 18.14 -1.75
CA ASP A 514 25.86 19.52 -2.13
C ASP A 514 26.25 19.68 -3.61
N LYS A 515 25.90 18.69 -4.45
CA LYS A 515 26.31 18.61 -5.86
C LYS A 515 25.10 18.77 -6.79
N ASP A 516 25.36 19.53 -7.84
CA ASP A 516 24.53 19.86 -8.99
C ASP A 516 25.57 20.05 -10.11
N GLU A 517 25.90 18.99 -10.86
CA GLU A 517 27.01 18.99 -11.83
C GLU A 517 26.65 19.53 -13.23
N ASP A 518 25.36 19.64 -13.57
CA ASP A 518 24.88 20.16 -14.87
C ASP A 518 24.11 21.49 -14.81
N LEU A 519 23.84 22.01 -13.60
CA LEU A 519 23.38 23.37 -13.27
C LEU A 519 21.91 23.65 -13.55
N ASP A 520 21.04 22.65 -13.38
CA ASP A 520 19.59 22.85 -13.38
C ASP A 520 19.01 23.34 -12.04
N GLY A 521 19.67 23.03 -10.91
CA GLY A 521 19.23 23.35 -9.55
C GLY A 521 18.63 22.18 -8.76
N ILE A 522 18.61 20.98 -9.34
CA ILE A 522 18.30 19.70 -8.70
C ILE A 522 19.63 19.09 -8.18
N PRO A 523 19.64 18.38 -7.04
CA PRO A 523 20.85 17.74 -6.54
C PRO A 523 21.13 16.38 -7.23
N ASP A 524 22.38 16.11 -7.60
CA ASP A 524 22.87 14.84 -8.22
C ASP A 524 22.29 13.57 -7.53
N CYS A 525 22.07 13.65 -6.22
CA CYS A 525 21.63 12.54 -5.37
C CYS A 525 20.10 12.30 -5.39
N SER A 526 19.29 13.31 -5.71
CA SER A 526 17.84 13.18 -5.87
C SER A 526 17.49 12.50 -7.21
N GLU A 527 18.43 12.51 -8.15
CA GLU A 527 18.35 11.91 -9.47
C GLU A 527 18.99 10.52 -9.54
N GLN A 528 19.04 9.79 -8.42
CA GLN A 528 19.52 8.41 -8.37
C GLN A 528 18.35 7.46 -8.06
N PRO A 529 18.43 6.16 -8.42
CA PRO A 529 17.44 5.17 -8.02
C PRO A 529 17.26 5.13 -6.49
N GLY A 530 16.06 5.46 -6.01
CA GLY A 530 15.76 5.55 -4.58
C GLY A 530 16.24 6.84 -3.89
N GLY A 531 16.73 7.82 -4.65
CA GLY A 531 16.89 9.20 -4.19
C GLY A 531 15.58 9.97 -4.30
N THR A 532 15.41 10.98 -3.45
CA THR A 532 14.23 11.84 -3.38
C THR A 532 14.63 13.28 -3.12
N PHE A 533 13.72 14.21 -3.44
CA PHE A 533 13.82 15.62 -3.07
C PHE A 533 12.58 16.02 -2.28
N ALA A 534 12.69 16.29 -0.97
CA ALA A 534 11.55 16.53 -0.10
C ALA A 534 10.51 15.38 -0.10
N GLY A 535 10.96 14.15 -0.35
CA GLY A 535 10.12 12.97 -0.59
C GLY A 535 9.60 12.78 -2.03
N LEU A 536 9.91 13.68 -2.97
CA LEU A 536 9.51 13.57 -4.39
C LEU A 536 10.48 12.65 -5.17
N PRO A 537 10.00 11.62 -5.90
CA PRO A 537 10.85 10.61 -6.55
C PRO A 537 11.28 11.03 -7.97
N LEU A 538 12.11 12.08 -8.07
CA LEU A 538 12.47 12.71 -9.36
C LEU A 538 13.08 11.73 -10.38
N TYR A 539 13.89 10.77 -9.93
CA TYR A 539 14.44 9.72 -10.81
C TYR A 539 13.35 8.82 -11.42
N GLU A 540 12.26 8.55 -10.72
CA GLU A 540 11.16 7.71 -11.20
C GLU A 540 10.30 8.48 -12.21
N TRP A 541 10.20 9.80 -12.05
CA TRP A 541 9.57 10.71 -13.01
C TRP A 541 10.40 10.96 -14.27
N GLY A 542 11.73 10.91 -14.17
CA GLY A 542 12.61 10.89 -15.34
C GLY A 542 13.98 11.53 -15.19
N ALA A 543 14.32 12.16 -14.06
CA ALA A 543 15.52 12.99 -13.92
C ALA A 543 16.85 12.21 -13.88
N ARG A 544 17.95 12.72 -14.47
CA ARG A 544 19.18 11.93 -14.72
C ARG A 544 20.50 12.73 -14.64
N ALA A 545 21.10 12.76 -13.45
CA ALA A 545 22.38 13.44 -13.16
C ALA A 545 23.40 13.42 -14.31
N GLY A 546 23.75 14.61 -14.79
CA GLY A 546 24.49 14.84 -16.02
C GLY A 546 23.61 15.17 -17.24
N VAL A 547 22.30 15.34 -17.05
CA VAL A 547 21.31 15.78 -18.03
C VAL A 547 20.39 16.79 -17.35
N ARG A 548 20.53 18.07 -17.71
CA ARG A 548 19.70 19.15 -17.18
C ARG A 548 18.20 18.83 -17.32
N ASP A 549 17.47 18.86 -16.22
CA ASP A 549 16.05 18.58 -16.14
C ASP A 549 15.25 19.86 -15.82
N ILE A 550 14.02 19.95 -16.36
CA ILE A 550 13.09 21.06 -16.09
C ILE A 550 11.72 20.48 -15.78
N PHE A 551 11.28 20.59 -14.52
CA PHE A 551 9.94 20.19 -14.11
C PHE A 551 8.95 21.35 -14.24
N ILE A 552 7.75 21.08 -14.75
CA ILE A 552 6.71 22.09 -15.02
C ILE A 552 5.35 21.53 -14.62
N GLU A 553 4.73 22.08 -13.58
CA GLU A 553 3.34 21.78 -13.24
C GLU A 553 2.39 22.63 -14.09
N VAL A 554 1.28 22.06 -14.53
CA VAL A 554 0.40 22.63 -15.54
C VAL A 554 -1.06 22.60 -15.08
N ASP A 555 -1.47 23.65 -14.38
CA ASP A 555 -2.88 23.88 -14.06
C ASP A 555 -3.64 24.40 -15.28
N TYR A 556 -4.92 24.05 -15.40
CA TYR A 556 -5.75 24.49 -16.51
C TYR A 556 -7.21 24.74 -16.11
N MET A 557 -7.80 25.82 -16.63
CA MET A 557 -9.18 26.17 -16.30
C MET A 557 -10.21 25.22 -16.92
N GLU A 558 -11.26 24.90 -16.16
CA GLU A 558 -12.45 24.18 -16.64
C GLU A 558 -13.07 24.88 -17.87
N SER A 559 -12.86 24.33 -19.06
CA SER A 559 -13.35 24.93 -20.30
C SER A 559 -13.52 23.90 -21.42
N ASN A 560 -14.30 24.29 -22.43
CA ASN A 560 -14.41 23.60 -23.73
C ASN A 560 -13.64 24.33 -24.84
N ASP A 561 -12.97 25.44 -24.54
CA ASP A 561 -12.11 26.17 -25.49
C ASP A 561 -10.77 25.43 -25.65
N ALA A 562 -10.46 25.03 -26.88
CA ALA A 562 -9.24 24.28 -27.19
C ALA A 562 -7.95 25.10 -27.04
N GLY A 563 -8.02 26.43 -26.85
CA GLY A 563 -6.86 27.23 -26.43
C GLY A 563 -6.50 27.06 -24.94
N ILE A 564 -7.49 26.70 -24.10
CA ILE A 564 -7.34 26.62 -22.63
C ILE A 564 -6.96 25.20 -22.19
N THR A 565 -7.48 24.15 -22.84
CA THR A 565 -7.02 22.78 -22.55
C THR A 565 -5.55 22.62 -23.03
N PRO A 566 -4.59 22.21 -22.18
CA PRO A 566 -3.26 21.86 -22.63
C PRO A 566 -3.33 20.58 -23.47
N HIS A 567 -2.61 20.53 -24.60
CA HIS A 567 -2.65 19.42 -25.56
C HIS A 567 -1.34 18.64 -25.56
N LYS A 568 -1.41 17.32 -25.34
CA LYS A 568 -0.24 16.43 -25.32
C LYS A 568 0.72 16.64 -26.52
N PRO A 569 0.26 16.75 -27.77
CA PRO A 569 1.16 16.98 -28.91
C PRO A 569 1.93 18.31 -28.84
N ALA A 570 1.38 19.35 -28.21
CA ALA A 570 2.08 20.62 -28.00
C ALA A 570 3.14 20.49 -26.90
N LEU A 571 2.81 19.83 -25.79
CA LEU A 571 3.75 19.53 -24.70
C LEU A 571 4.90 18.63 -25.17
N ASP A 572 4.59 17.54 -25.88
CA ASP A 572 5.57 16.63 -26.50
C ASP A 572 6.46 17.37 -27.51
N LYS A 573 5.93 18.36 -28.23
CA LYS A 573 6.71 19.19 -29.18
C LYS A 573 7.73 20.08 -28.47
N VAL A 574 7.37 20.68 -27.34
CA VAL A 574 8.31 21.45 -26.50
C VAL A 574 9.35 20.53 -25.87
N LYS A 575 8.95 19.37 -25.30
CA LYS A 575 9.87 18.33 -24.81
C LYS A 575 10.89 17.94 -25.89
N ALA A 576 10.44 17.74 -27.14
CA ALA A 576 11.31 17.36 -28.25
C ALA A 576 12.30 18.46 -28.68
N ALA A 577 11.95 19.75 -28.53
CA ALA A 577 12.85 20.86 -28.84
C ALA A 577 14.00 20.97 -27.83
N PHE A 578 13.70 20.87 -26.53
CA PHE A 578 14.70 20.85 -25.46
C PHE A 578 15.56 19.58 -25.49
N ALA A 579 14.96 18.41 -25.74
CA ALA A 579 15.69 17.14 -25.82
C ALA A 579 16.68 17.07 -27.01
N ALA A 580 16.55 17.95 -28.01
CA ALA A 580 17.52 18.10 -29.09
C ALA A 580 18.78 18.89 -28.67
N GLN A 581 18.83 19.41 -27.44
CA GLN A 581 19.89 20.27 -26.90
C GLN A 581 20.42 19.72 -25.55
N ASP A 582 20.22 18.42 -25.30
CA ASP A 582 20.57 17.71 -24.07
C ASP A 582 19.97 18.38 -22.80
N ILE A 583 18.67 18.73 -22.88
CA ILE A 583 17.82 19.14 -21.75
C ILE A 583 16.55 18.29 -21.76
N ALA A 584 16.19 17.69 -20.63
CA ALA A 584 14.90 17.01 -20.47
C ALA A 584 13.87 17.92 -19.80
N VAL A 585 12.60 17.78 -20.20
CA VAL A 585 11.49 18.61 -19.71
C VAL A 585 10.36 17.69 -19.27
N HIS A 586 9.82 17.89 -18.07
CA HIS A 586 8.81 17.05 -17.44
C HIS A 586 7.56 17.89 -17.12
N PHE A 587 6.59 17.84 -18.02
CA PHE A 587 5.26 18.41 -17.76
C PHE A 587 4.44 17.49 -16.87
N ASP A 588 3.64 18.10 -15.99
CA ASP A 588 2.63 17.45 -15.15
C ASP A 588 1.28 18.18 -15.31
N VAL A 589 0.34 17.57 -16.02
CA VAL A 589 -1.08 17.98 -16.16
C VAL A 589 -2.01 17.07 -15.32
N GLY A 590 -1.41 16.24 -14.44
CA GLY A 590 -2.08 15.21 -13.68
C GLY A 590 -2.99 14.33 -14.53
N ASN A 591 -4.21 14.11 -14.02
CA ASN A 591 -5.16 13.12 -14.54
C ASN A 591 -5.79 13.44 -15.92
N LEU A 592 -5.32 14.48 -16.64
CA LEU A 592 -5.87 14.86 -17.94
C LEU A 592 -5.71 13.76 -19.00
N TYR A 593 -4.57 13.08 -19.01
CA TYR A 593 -4.26 12.00 -19.95
C TYR A 593 -4.14 10.62 -19.31
N HIS A 594 -3.90 10.56 -18.00
CA HIS A 594 -3.85 9.34 -17.22
C HIS A 594 -5.09 9.29 -16.33
N GLN A 595 -6.00 8.33 -16.55
CA GLN A 595 -7.28 8.20 -15.81
C GLN A 595 -7.35 6.87 -15.06
N THR A 596 -6.21 6.43 -14.55
CA THR A 596 -6.00 5.17 -13.85
C THR A 596 -5.22 5.42 -12.56
N GLU A 597 -5.37 4.53 -11.58
CA GLU A 597 -4.71 4.64 -10.28
C GLU A 597 -3.18 4.46 -10.41
N GLY A 598 -2.42 5.35 -9.78
CA GLY A 598 -0.96 5.45 -9.93
C GLY A 598 -0.54 6.77 -10.60
N LEU A 599 0.73 6.86 -11.02
CA LEU A 599 1.29 7.98 -11.78
C LEU A 599 1.76 7.49 -13.16
N SER A 600 1.94 8.40 -14.12
CA SER A 600 2.33 8.05 -15.49
C SER A 600 3.12 9.18 -16.20
N PRO A 601 4.46 9.25 -16.03
CA PRO A 601 5.31 10.29 -16.61
C PRO A 601 5.24 10.41 -18.14
N GLU A 602 5.09 9.29 -18.86
CA GLU A 602 4.91 9.28 -20.32
C GLU A 602 3.61 9.97 -20.78
N GLN A 603 2.62 10.05 -19.89
CA GLN A 603 1.33 10.70 -20.10
C GLN A 603 1.27 12.10 -19.47
N HIS A 604 2.36 12.59 -18.87
CA HIS A 604 2.45 13.86 -18.14
C HIS A 604 1.60 13.87 -16.85
N ASP A 605 1.67 12.79 -16.07
CA ASP A 605 1.10 12.71 -14.73
C ASP A 605 2.20 12.33 -13.71
N LEU A 606 2.57 13.28 -12.87
CA LEU A 606 3.51 13.16 -11.77
C LEU A 606 2.83 13.41 -10.41
N GLY A 607 1.50 13.47 -10.36
CA GLY A 607 0.72 13.58 -9.12
C GLY A 607 0.42 15.00 -8.63
N GLY A 608 0.58 16.01 -9.49
CA GLY A 608 0.09 17.39 -9.29
C GLY A 608 -0.49 17.93 -10.60
N GLY A 609 -0.78 19.24 -10.66
CA GLY A 609 -1.43 19.87 -11.82
C GLY A 609 -2.89 19.43 -12.02
N GLU A 610 -3.84 20.36 -11.90
CA GLU A 610 -5.27 20.02 -11.92
C GLU A 610 -6.16 20.92 -12.80
N GLN A 611 -7.40 20.44 -13.00
CA GLN A 611 -8.45 21.23 -13.61
C GLN A 611 -9.01 22.22 -12.58
N ILE A 612 -8.52 23.45 -12.60
CA ILE A 612 -8.96 24.50 -11.70
C ILE A 612 -10.30 25.14 -12.15
N PRO A 613 -11.08 25.76 -11.25
CA PRO A 613 -12.32 26.46 -11.61
C PRO A 613 -12.08 27.60 -12.62
N PHE A 614 -12.99 27.76 -13.59
CA PHE A 614 -12.89 28.79 -14.62
C PHE A 614 -12.87 30.22 -14.05
N VAL A 615 -11.93 31.03 -14.52
CA VAL A 615 -11.85 32.48 -14.26
C VAL A 615 -11.81 33.23 -15.59
N GLN A 616 -12.57 34.33 -15.71
CA GLN A 616 -12.67 35.08 -16.96
C GLN A 616 -11.36 35.81 -17.33
N THR A 617 -10.56 36.21 -16.35
CA THR A 617 -9.32 36.96 -16.54
C THR A 617 -8.33 36.67 -15.41
N THR A 618 -7.04 36.51 -15.74
CA THR A 618 -5.95 36.25 -14.78
C THR A 618 -4.69 36.98 -15.22
N THR A 619 -3.95 37.57 -14.27
CA THR A 619 -2.66 38.24 -14.51
C THR A 619 -1.71 37.98 -13.33
N PHE A 620 -0.53 38.60 -13.32
CA PHE A 620 0.36 38.62 -12.14
C PHE A 620 -0.10 39.58 -11.03
N ALA A 621 -1.12 40.41 -11.26
CA ALA A 621 -1.68 41.31 -10.26
C ALA A 621 -3.08 40.86 -9.83
N SER A 622 -3.26 40.59 -8.53
CA SER A 622 -4.53 40.16 -7.95
C SER A 622 -5.52 41.33 -7.77
N SER A 623 -6.81 41.02 -7.81
CA SER A 623 -7.90 41.99 -7.57
C SER A 623 -9.13 41.33 -6.95
N GLU A 624 -10.02 42.13 -6.35
CA GLU A 624 -11.32 41.66 -5.82
C GLU A 624 -12.23 40.99 -6.87
N GLN A 625 -11.94 41.13 -8.18
CA GLN A 625 -12.71 40.51 -9.26
C GLN A 625 -11.96 39.40 -10.01
N ALA A 626 -10.66 39.21 -9.77
CA ALA A 626 -9.81 38.26 -10.48
C ALA A 626 -8.61 37.82 -9.63
N PRO A 627 -8.46 36.53 -9.30
CA PRO A 627 -7.22 35.99 -8.73
C PRO A 627 -6.05 36.14 -9.72
N SER A 628 -4.85 36.25 -9.16
CA SER A 628 -3.60 36.18 -9.91
C SER A 628 -3.13 34.74 -10.10
N ILE A 629 -2.15 34.52 -10.98
CA ILE A 629 -1.45 33.22 -11.07
C ILE A 629 -0.90 32.76 -9.71
N LEU A 630 -0.47 33.70 -8.87
CA LEU A 630 0.09 33.44 -7.54
C LEU A 630 -0.99 33.00 -6.52
N ASP A 631 -2.22 33.50 -6.66
CA ASP A 631 -3.37 33.04 -5.85
C ASP A 631 -3.80 31.63 -6.24
N HIS A 632 -3.61 31.24 -7.51
CA HIS A 632 -3.80 29.87 -7.97
C HIS A 632 -2.68 28.96 -7.44
N LYS A 633 -1.41 29.31 -7.69
CA LYS A 633 -0.22 28.61 -7.19
C LYS A 633 -0.31 28.34 -5.69
N ALA A 634 -0.55 29.38 -4.87
CA ALA A 634 -0.63 29.25 -3.41
C ALA A 634 -1.76 28.33 -2.89
N LYS A 635 -2.72 27.95 -3.75
CA LYS A 635 -3.86 27.10 -3.42
C LYS A 635 -3.78 25.69 -4.03
N HIS A 636 -3.09 25.54 -5.15
CA HIS A 636 -3.12 24.33 -5.97
C HIS A 636 -1.74 23.62 -6.07
N PHE A 637 -0.65 24.34 -5.84
CA PHE A 637 0.72 23.86 -6.00
C PHE A 637 1.37 23.48 -4.65
N ASP A 638 1.93 22.27 -4.56
CA ASP A 638 2.58 21.74 -3.34
C ASP A 638 3.87 22.51 -3.01
N LEU A 639 4.07 22.90 -1.74
CA LEU A 639 5.30 23.58 -1.31
C LEU A 639 6.58 22.82 -1.67
N LYS A 640 6.56 21.48 -1.61
CA LYS A 640 7.72 20.63 -1.93
C LYS A 640 8.23 20.81 -3.37
N ARG A 641 7.36 21.27 -4.28
CA ARG A 641 7.68 21.51 -5.69
C ARG A 641 8.30 22.90 -5.93
N ARG A 642 8.08 23.89 -5.03
CA ARG A 642 8.56 25.28 -5.20
C ARG A 642 10.07 25.45 -5.40
N PRO A 643 10.96 24.58 -4.92
CA PRO A 643 12.40 24.72 -5.18
C PRO A 643 12.85 24.31 -6.59
N ILE A 644 12.06 23.49 -7.31
CA ILE A 644 12.53 22.72 -8.48
C ILE A 644 11.53 22.65 -9.65
N PHE A 645 10.27 23.06 -9.48
CA PHE A 645 9.26 23.13 -10.54
C PHE A 645 9.01 24.57 -10.98
N HIS A 646 8.75 24.76 -12.26
CA HIS A 646 8.00 25.90 -12.80
C HIS A 646 6.50 25.64 -12.68
N TYR A 647 5.70 26.72 -12.65
CA TYR A 647 4.24 26.66 -12.61
C TYR A 647 3.64 27.36 -13.83
N MET A 648 2.96 26.59 -14.66
CA MET A 648 2.31 27.05 -15.88
C MET A 648 0.79 27.01 -15.72
N LEU A 649 0.14 28.16 -15.86
CA LEU A 649 -1.32 28.26 -15.81
C LEU A 649 -1.91 28.47 -17.21
N MET A 650 -2.68 27.48 -17.69
CA MET A 650 -3.51 27.62 -18.88
C MET A 650 -4.80 28.38 -18.54
N ALA A 651 -4.78 29.70 -18.77
CA ALA A 651 -5.84 30.65 -18.43
C ALA A 651 -6.73 31.01 -19.63
N ASN A 652 -7.91 31.58 -19.35
CA ASN A 652 -8.80 32.11 -20.39
C ASN A 652 -8.20 33.32 -21.12
N SER A 653 -7.89 34.39 -20.39
CA SER A 653 -7.36 35.63 -20.97
C SER A 653 -6.70 36.51 -19.88
N GLN A 654 -5.95 37.51 -20.32
CA GLN A 654 -5.46 38.62 -19.50
C GLN A 654 -6.36 39.87 -19.63
N GLU A 655 -7.25 39.91 -20.62
CA GLU A 655 -8.18 41.01 -20.84
C GLU A 655 -9.30 41.01 -19.80
N ALA A 656 -9.69 42.19 -19.29
CA ALA A 656 -10.68 42.32 -18.23
C ALA A 656 -12.12 41.94 -18.65
N ASP A 657 -12.40 41.84 -19.95
CA ASP A 657 -13.66 41.30 -20.50
C ASP A 657 -13.56 39.83 -20.94
N GLY A 658 -12.40 39.20 -20.74
CA GLY A 658 -12.12 37.81 -21.12
C GLY A 658 -11.95 37.56 -22.62
N SER A 659 -11.95 38.60 -23.47
CA SER A 659 -11.70 38.45 -24.91
C SER A 659 -10.25 38.05 -25.22
N GLY A 660 -9.99 37.51 -26.42
CA GLY A 660 -8.64 37.06 -26.79
C GLY A 660 -7.65 38.22 -26.90
N GLY A 661 -6.64 38.23 -26.02
CA GLY A 661 -5.59 39.25 -25.92
C GLY A 661 -4.20 38.69 -26.26
N SER A 662 -3.21 38.90 -25.40
CA SER A 662 -1.89 38.25 -25.52
C SER A 662 -1.98 36.73 -25.48
N SER A 663 -1.02 36.05 -26.11
CA SER A 663 -0.91 34.58 -26.10
C SER A 663 -0.45 34.04 -24.75
N GLY A 664 0.37 34.80 -24.03
CA GLY A 664 0.91 34.44 -22.73
C GLY A 664 1.49 35.64 -22.00
N LEU A 665 2.06 35.39 -20.82
CA LEU A 665 2.77 36.36 -19.99
C LEU A 665 3.63 35.60 -18.97
N ALA A 666 4.91 35.95 -18.85
CA ALA A 666 5.85 35.22 -18.00
C ALA A 666 6.83 36.11 -17.21
N GLU A 667 7.40 35.51 -16.17
CA GLU A 667 8.51 36.06 -15.42
C GLU A 667 9.84 36.01 -16.19
N LEU A 668 10.69 37.02 -15.98
CA LEU A 668 12.08 36.99 -16.42
C LEU A 668 12.98 36.44 -15.30
N PHE A 669 13.66 35.33 -15.57
CA PHE A 669 14.52 34.62 -14.60
C PHE A 669 13.75 34.12 -13.36
N GLY A 670 12.48 33.71 -13.54
CA GLY A 670 11.58 33.26 -12.47
C GLY A 670 11.11 31.81 -12.63
N ASN A 671 9.95 31.48 -12.07
CA ASN A 671 9.34 30.17 -12.28
C ASN A 671 7.83 30.16 -12.63
N ASP A 672 7.17 31.32 -12.75
CA ASP A 672 5.75 31.43 -13.11
C ASP A 672 5.50 31.84 -14.59
N LEU A 673 4.49 31.23 -15.23
CA LEU A 673 4.03 31.59 -16.58
C LEU A 673 2.52 31.36 -16.81
N ILE A 674 1.91 32.26 -17.60
CA ILE A 674 0.51 32.20 -18.02
C ILE A 674 0.46 31.90 -19.53
N ILE A 675 -0.38 30.95 -19.94
CA ILE A 675 -0.77 30.73 -21.34
C ILE A 675 -2.25 31.14 -21.48
N SER A 676 -2.54 32.15 -22.29
CA SER A 676 -3.85 32.84 -22.35
C SER A 676 -4.48 32.83 -23.75
N LEU A 677 -4.56 31.64 -24.36
CA LEU A 677 -5.08 31.42 -25.71
C LEU A 677 -6.62 31.29 -25.80
N GLY A 678 -7.36 31.52 -24.71
CA GLY A 678 -8.82 31.44 -24.68
C GLY A 678 -9.53 32.57 -25.45
N ASN A 679 -10.70 32.26 -26.01
CA ASN A 679 -11.47 33.11 -26.91
C ASN A 679 -10.74 33.56 -28.20
N TRP A 680 -9.60 32.95 -28.54
CA TRP A 680 -8.93 33.14 -29.84
C TRP A 680 -9.72 32.55 -31.02
N GLY A 681 -10.59 31.57 -30.77
CA GLY A 681 -11.35 30.83 -31.80
C GLY A 681 -10.70 29.51 -32.24
N LEU A 682 -9.75 29.02 -31.44
CA LEU A 682 -9.08 27.72 -31.58
C LEU A 682 -10.08 26.57 -31.34
N ASN A 683 -9.90 25.47 -32.06
CA ASN A 683 -10.80 24.30 -32.01
C ASN A 683 -10.13 23.07 -32.64
N LEU A 684 -10.73 21.90 -32.45
CA LEU A 684 -10.26 20.62 -33.01
C LEU A 684 -11.24 20.04 -34.05
N GLU A 685 -12.04 20.88 -34.72
CA GLU A 685 -13.10 20.43 -35.64
C GLU A 685 -12.58 19.98 -37.02
N SER A 686 -11.32 20.29 -37.34
CA SER A 686 -10.65 19.89 -38.59
C SER A 686 -9.15 19.76 -38.39
N GLU A 687 -8.49 18.92 -39.19
CA GLU A 687 -7.03 18.73 -39.21
C GLU A 687 -6.26 20.07 -39.26
N LEU A 688 -6.72 21.00 -40.10
CA LEU A 688 -6.17 22.36 -40.21
C LEU A 688 -6.21 23.13 -38.88
N MET A 689 -7.35 23.08 -38.18
CA MET A 689 -7.50 23.78 -36.90
C MET A 689 -6.81 23.07 -35.75
N THR A 690 -6.82 21.73 -35.73
CA THR A 690 -6.02 20.91 -34.82
C THR A 690 -4.54 21.28 -34.89
N ASN A 691 -3.97 21.37 -36.11
CA ASN A 691 -2.60 21.83 -36.32
C ASN A 691 -2.38 23.24 -35.77
N VAL A 692 -3.23 24.21 -36.14
CA VAL A 692 -3.11 25.60 -35.67
C VAL A 692 -3.18 25.70 -34.14
N THR A 693 -4.08 24.96 -33.50
CA THR A 693 -4.21 24.92 -32.03
C THR A 693 -2.95 24.35 -31.38
N TYR A 694 -2.46 23.19 -31.82
CA TYR A 694 -1.27 22.58 -31.21
C TYR A 694 0.01 23.39 -31.48
N ASN A 695 0.16 23.93 -32.68
CA ASN A 695 1.33 24.70 -33.09
C ASN A 695 1.41 26.06 -32.37
N TYR A 696 0.28 26.78 -32.24
CA TYR A 696 0.24 28.02 -31.45
C TYR A 696 0.53 27.74 -29.98
N GLN A 697 -0.07 26.70 -29.40
CA GLN A 697 0.17 26.35 -28.00
C GLN A 697 1.65 25.96 -27.76
N ALA A 698 2.26 25.15 -28.63
CA ALA A 698 3.67 24.78 -28.51
C ALA A 698 4.63 25.99 -28.65
N GLY A 699 4.36 26.86 -29.63
CA GLY A 699 5.15 28.08 -29.84
C GLY A 699 5.03 29.09 -28.70
N THR A 700 3.85 29.22 -28.09
CA THR A 700 3.63 30.06 -26.91
C THR A 700 4.30 29.46 -25.67
N ILE A 701 4.08 28.18 -25.35
CA ILE A 701 4.68 27.54 -24.17
C ILE A 701 6.21 27.66 -24.19
N MET A 702 6.86 27.46 -25.34
CA MET A 702 8.31 27.61 -25.45
C MET A 702 8.78 29.08 -25.32
N HIS A 703 7.97 30.06 -25.73
CA HIS A 703 8.26 31.49 -25.57
C HIS A 703 8.17 31.91 -24.09
N GLU A 704 7.07 31.59 -23.41
CA GLU A 704 6.86 31.95 -22.00
C GLU A 704 7.84 31.21 -21.05
N LEU A 705 8.21 29.97 -21.38
CA LEU A 705 9.27 29.26 -20.68
C LEU A 705 10.65 29.89 -20.93
N GLY A 706 10.89 30.42 -22.13
CA GLY A 706 12.15 31.10 -22.47
C GLY A 706 12.40 32.34 -21.59
N HIS A 707 11.36 33.11 -21.28
CA HIS A 707 11.46 34.22 -20.31
C HIS A 707 11.87 33.74 -18.91
N ASN A 708 11.24 32.67 -18.42
CA ASN A 708 11.61 32.07 -17.13
C ASN A 708 13.07 31.63 -17.11
N LEU A 709 13.55 31.04 -18.21
CA LEU A 709 14.95 30.63 -18.39
C LEU A 709 15.92 31.79 -18.72
N GLY A 710 15.44 33.04 -18.67
CA GLY A 710 16.26 34.25 -18.74
C GLY A 710 16.42 34.92 -20.10
N LEU A 711 15.61 34.54 -21.09
CA LEU A 711 15.61 35.12 -22.43
C LEU A 711 14.71 36.35 -22.55
N TYR A 712 15.05 37.22 -23.50
CA TYR A 712 14.23 38.34 -23.97
C TYR A 712 13.87 38.14 -25.44
N HIS A 713 13.00 38.98 -26.02
CA HIS A 713 12.52 38.82 -27.41
C HIS A 713 13.60 38.83 -28.50
N GLY A 714 14.75 39.45 -28.21
CA GLY A 714 15.95 39.44 -29.02
C GLY A 714 17.08 38.57 -28.47
N GLY A 715 16.76 37.60 -27.61
CA GLY A 715 17.69 36.75 -26.87
C GLY A 715 18.19 37.41 -25.60
N ASN A 716 19.05 38.42 -25.73
CA ASN A 716 19.63 39.18 -24.61
C ASN A 716 19.20 40.66 -24.54
N GLU A 717 18.19 41.02 -25.32
CA GLU A 717 17.64 42.38 -25.46
C GLU A 717 16.14 42.33 -25.83
N ASN A 718 15.42 43.44 -25.64
CA ASN A 718 13.99 43.54 -25.98
C ASN A 718 13.74 43.75 -27.49
N THR A 719 14.79 43.85 -28.32
CA THR A 719 14.69 44.14 -29.76
C THR A 719 14.06 42.95 -30.50
N ASN A 720 12.75 43.03 -30.70
CA ASN A 720 11.93 42.04 -31.38
C ASN A 720 12.02 42.19 -32.91
N PHE A 721 11.34 41.34 -33.67
CA PHE A 721 11.22 41.38 -35.14
C PHE A 721 12.53 41.29 -35.94
N LYS A 722 13.66 40.94 -35.31
CA LYS A 722 14.99 40.80 -35.95
C LYS A 722 15.00 39.63 -36.97
N PRO A 723 15.14 39.84 -38.29
CA PRO A 723 14.98 38.73 -39.25
C PRO A 723 16.05 37.65 -39.10
N ASN A 724 17.28 38.03 -38.77
CA ASN A 724 18.41 37.13 -38.54
C ASN A 724 18.43 36.48 -37.14
N HIS A 725 17.49 36.77 -36.25
CA HIS A 725 17.45 36.12 -34.93
C HIS A 725 16.41 34.98 -34.93
N PHE A 726 16.90 33.76 -35.13
CA PHE A 726 16.09 32.56 -35.36
C PHE A 726 15.66 31.90 -34.04
N SER A 727 14.63 32.46 -33.42
CA SER A 727 14.14 32.05 -32.10
C SER A 727 12.63 32.21 -32.00
N VAL A 728 11.96 31.32 -31.27
CA VAL A 728 10.55 31.54 -30.88
C VAL A 728 10.37 32.75 -29.95
N MET A 729 11.42 33.24 -29.29
CA MET A 729 11.38 34.50 -28.52
C MET A 729 11.07 35.72 -29.40
N ASN A 730 11.32 35.62 -30.70
CA ASN A 730 11.05 36.66 -31.68
C ASN A 730 9.66 36.45 -32.31
N TYR A 731 8.80 37.46 -32.26
CA TYR A 731 7.41 37.43 -32.73
C TYR A 731 7.27 37.15 -34.24
N LEU A 732 8.34 37.22 -35.05
CA LEU A 732 8.31 36.69 -36.41
C LEU A 732 8.04 35.19 -36.45
N TYR A 733 8.56 34.45 -35.48
CA TYR A 733 8.64 33.00 -35.49
C TYR A 733 7.68 32.34 -34.48
N GLN A 734 7.46 32.94 -33.30
CA GLN A 734 6.57 32.42 -32.23
C GLN A 734 5.26 31.76 -32.75
N LEU A 735 4.46 32.51 -33.53
CA LEU A 735 3.18 32.05 -34.11
C LEU A 735 3.27 31.71 -35.62
N SER A 736 4.48 31.62 -36.16
CA SER A 736 4.72 31.29 -37.58
C SER A 736 5.53 30.00 -37.77
N GLY A 737 6.20 29.51 -36.74
CA GLY A 737 7.30 28.55 -36.83
C GLY A 737 8.54 29.19 -37.46
N LEU A 738 9.70 28.56 -37.28
CA LEU A 738 10.94 28.95 -37.96
C LEU A 738 10.95 28.42 -39.40
N SER A 739 11.41 29.26 -40.33
CA SER A 739 11.66 28.86 -41.72
C SER A 739 12.97 28.06 -41.83
N THR A 740 13.26 27.48 -42.99
CA THR A 740 14.50 26.71 -43.21
C THR A 740 15.51 27.57 -43.95
N ILE A 741 16.68 27.83 -43.34
CA ILE A 741 17.79 28.55 -43.98
C ILE A 741 18.21 27.81 -45.27
N GLY A 742 18.32 28.56 -46.37
CA GLY A 742 18.61 28.01 -47.69
C GLY A 742 17.37 27.50 -48.44
N ASN A 743 16.17 27.96 -48.05
CA ASN A 743 14.88 27.58 -48.63
C ASN A 743 13.79 28.61 -48.27
N ASN A 744 13.73 29.72 -49.00
CA ASN A 744 12.74 30.78 -48.82
C ASN A 744 12.69 31.39 -47.40
N GLU A 745 13.80 31.42 -46.65
CA GLU A 745 13.77 31.78 -45.22
C GLU A 745 13.17 33.15 -44.88
N GLY A 746 13.18 34.10 -45.84
CA GLY A 746 12.55 35.41 -45.70
C GLY A 746 11.01 35.39 -45.71
N ASP A 747 10.35 34.25 -45.89
CA ASP A 747 8.89 34.16 -45.98
C ASP A 747 8.16 34.71 -44.74
N ARG A 748 8.75 34.58 -43.54
CA ARG A 748 8.23 35.16 -42.29
C ARG A 748 8.25 36.68 -42.30
N TYR A 749 9.35 37.27 -42.79
CA TYR A 749 9.49 38.70 -42.99
C TYR A 749 8.47 39.20 -44.05
N LEU A 750 8.45 38.58 -45.23
CA LEU A 750 7.58 38.99 -46.33
C LEU A 750 6.08 38.83 -45.98
N ARG A 751 5.71 37.81 -45.20
CA ARG A 751 4.36 37.66 -44.61
C ARG A 751 4.01 38.74 -43.60
N ARG A 752 4.98 39.29 -42.85
CA ARG A 752 4.76 40.27 -41.76
C ARG A 752 4.63 41.71 -42.26
N TRP A 753 5.39 42.11 -43.29
CA TRP A 753 5.40 43.48 -43.83
C TRP A 753 4.78 43.63 -45.23
N PHE A 754 4.78 42.58 -46.05
CA PHE A 754 4.36 42.65 -47.47
C PHE A 754 3.23 41.67 -47.83
N ARG A 755 2.41 41.26 -46.85
CA ARG A 755 1.28 40.35 -47.04
C ARG A 755 0.35 40.80 -48.19
N ASN A 756 0.04 39.86 -49.09
CA ASN A 756 -0.77 40.05 -50.30
C ASN A 756 -0.14 40.97 -51.36
N ASN A 757 1.18 41.23 -51.32
CA ASN A 757 1.89 41.93 -52.39
C ASN A 757 2.25 40.95 -53.53
N GLU A 758 1.77 41.23 -54.75
CA GLU A 758 1.96 40.38 -55.95
C GLU A 758 3.43 40.10 -56.30
N ASN A 759 4.39 40.93 -55.86
CA ASN A 759 5.81 40.75 -56.15
C ASN A 759 6.50 39.68 -55.27
N CYS A 760 6.26 39.70 -53.96
CA CYS A 760 7.07 38.97 -52.98
C CYS A 760 6.27 38.13 -51.95
N PHE A 761 4.98 38.43 -51.72
CA PHE A 761 4.11 37.57 -50.90
C PHE A 761 2.64 37.62 -51.36
N PRO A 762 2.31 37.01 -52.52
CA PRO A 762 0.95 37.00 -53.06
C PRO A 762 -0.11 36.43 -52.10
N GLU A 763 -1.37 36.81 -52.29
CA GLU A 763 -2.50 36.22 -51.55
C GLU A 763 -2.56 34.70 -51.79
N GLY A 764 -2.75 33.93 -50.71
CA GLY A 764 -2.76 32.47 -50.76
C GLY A 764 -1.37 31.79 -50.70
N THR A 765 -0.28 32.56 -50.58
CA THR A 765 1.06 31.99 -50.35
C THR A 765 1.11 31.27 -49.01
N ALA A 766 1.40 29.97 -49.03
CA ALA A 766 1.68 29.16 -47.84
C ALA A 766 3.14 29.36 -47.41
N ILE A 767 3.39 29.33 -46.11
CA ILE A 767 4.74 29.31 -45.52
C ILE A 767 5.08 27.87 -45.12
N LEU A 768 6.33 27.44 -45.35
CA LEU A 768 6.78 26.09 -44.97
C LEU A 768 7.12 26.04 -43.47
N ASN A 769 6.86 24.90 -42.82
CA ASN A 769 6.96 24.74 -41.36
C ASN A 769 5.97 25.68 -40.63
N GLY A 770 4.84 25.97 -41.28
CA GLY A 770 3.85 26.96 -40.85
C GLY A 770 2.90 26.43 -39.78
N PRO A 771 2.13 27.31 -39.11
CA PRO A 771 1.20 26.90 -38.06
C PRO A 771 0.03 26.02 -38.58
N THR A 772 -0.19 25.97 -39.88
CA THR A 772 -1.17 25.08 -40.54
C THR A 772 -0.64 23.68 -40.85
N ASP A 773 0.68 23.51 -40.82
CA ASP A 773 1.32 22.24 -41.14
C ASP A 773 1.21 21.28 -39.95
N ASP A 774 1.28 19.97 -40.20
CA ASP A 774 1.33 18.97 -39.13
C ASP A 774 2.46 19.28 -38.15
N ILE A 775 2.22 19.09 -36.85
CA ILE A 775 3.12 19.47 -35.76
C ILE A 775 4.51 18.81 -35.82
N THR A 776 4.68 17.72 -36.56
CA THR A 776 6.03 17.19 -36.84
C THR A 776 6.87 18.12 -37.72
N ASN A 777 6.24 18.89 -38.62
CA ASN A 777 6.87 19.81 -39.58
C ASN A 777 6.94 21.26 -39.07
N PHE A 778 6.03 21.69 -38.19
CA PHE A 778 6.14 23.00 -37.52
C PHE A 778 7.46 23.08 -36.74
N VAL A 779 8.29 24.11 -36.95
CA VAL A 779 9.60 24.22 -36.27
C VAL A 779 9.53 25.26 -35.16
N ILE A 780 9.87 24.84 -33.95
CA ILE A 780 10.19 25.70 -32.80
C ILE A 780 11.61 25.39 -32.35
N ASP A 781 12.38 26.43 -32.07
CA ASP A 781 13.78 26.37 -31.60
C ASP A 781 14.12 27.73 -30.95
N TYR A 782 15.13 27.79 -30.10
CA TYR A 782 15.85 29.04 -29.80
C TYR A 782 17.08 29.15 -30.72
N SER A 783 17.67 30.34 -30.81
CA SER A 783 18.84 30.57 -31.65
C SER A 783 20.13 30.06 -31.03
N HIS A 784 21.03 29.59 -31.90
CA HIS A 784 22.42 29.21 -31.56
C HIS A 784 23.44 30.31 -31.94
N GLY A 785 23.00 31.56 -32.15
CA GLY A 785 23.90 32.68 -32.50
C GLY A 785 24.68 32.50 -33.80
N LYS A 786 24.10 31.80 -34.78
CA LYS A 786 24.78 31.36 -36.02
C LYS A 786 24.73 32.40 -37.14
N ASN A 787 23.78 33.33 -37.10
CA ASN A 787 23.60 34.33 -38.15
C ASN A 787 24.46 35.57 -37.88
N LEU A 788 25.08 36.13 -38.94
CA LEU A 788 25.88 37.35 -38.79
C LEU A 788 24.96 38.58 -38.67
N PRO A 789 25.45 39.71 -38.13
CA PRO A 789 24.62 40.90 -37.94
C PRO A 789 24.11 41.48 -39.26
N LEU A 790 22.88 42.00 -39.25
CA LEU A 790 22.33 42.80 -40.34
C LEU A 790 22.57 44.29 -40.04
N ASP A 791 23.09 45.04 -41.00
CA ASP A 791 23.42 46.46 -40.92
C ASP A 791 22.38 47.24 -41.73
N GLU A 792 21.43 47.89 -41.07
CA GLU A 792 20.29 48.58 -41.72
C GLU A 792 20.71 49.83 -42.49
N ALA A 793 21.82 50.46 -42.08
CA ALA A 793 22.41 51.57 -42.81
C ALA A 793 22.97 51.12 -44.18
N LYS A 794 23.22 49.82 -44.35
CA LYS A 794 23.76 49.25 -45.58
C LYS A 794 23.40 47.76 -45.81
N LEU A 795 22.12 47.43 -45.80
CA LEU A 795 21.64 46.06 -45.96
C LEU A 795 21.96 45.52 -47.37
N ASP A 796 22.37 44.26 -47.46
CA ASP A 796 22.80 43.61 -48.70
C ASP A 796 21.94 42.38 -48.96
N GLU A 797 20.92 42.55 -49.79
CA GLU A 797 19.88 41.55 -50.09
C GLU A 797 20.45 40.21 -50.58
N SER A 798 21.62 40.26 -51.24
CA SER A 798 22.30 39.09 -51.78
C SER A 798 22.82 38.12 -50.73
N LYS A 799 22.77 38.50 -49.43
CA LYS A 799 23.13 37.64 -48.29
C LYS A 799 21.94 37.10 -47.51
N GLY A 800 20.71 37.49 -47.83
CA GLY A 800 19.51 37.14 -47.06
C GLY A 800 19.65 37.51 -45.59
N LEU A 801 19.56 36.51 -44.70
CA LEU A 801 19.69 36.67 -43.25
C LEU A 801 21.16 36.73 -42.76
N ASN A 802 22.11 36.87 -43.69
CA ASN A 802 23.55 36.88 -43.43
C ASN A 802 24.06 35.58 -42.77
N ASN A 803 23.43 34.45 -43.09
CA ASN A 803 23.92 33.10 -42.80
C ASN A 803 24.83 32.60 -43.94
N PRO A 804 25.89 31.80 -43.68
CA PRO A 804 26.71 31.18 -44.73
C PRO A 804 25.95 30.30 -45.74
N ASN A 805 24.76 29.82 -45.40
CA ASN A 805 23.89 29.01 -46.26
C ASN A 805 22.64 29.76 -46.74
N SER A 806 22.53 31.08 -46.54
CA SER A 806 21.31 31.82 -46.88
C SER A 806 21.03 31.91 -48.39
N GLU A 807 19.75 31.87 -48.76
CA GLU A 807 19.27 32.41 -50.04
C GLU A 807 19.11 33.93 -49.96
N ALA A 808 19.08 34.61 -51.11
CA ALA A 808 18.93 36.07 -51.17
C ALA A 808 17.47 36.50 -50.97
N ILE A 809 17.24 37.64 -50.30
CA ILE A 809 15.91 38.11 -49.89
C ILE A 809 15.64 39.51 -50.44
N ASP A 810 14.54 39.68 -51.18
CA ASP A 810 13.98 40.96 -51.63
C ASP A 810 13.31 41.68 -50.44
N PHE A 811 14.12 42.25 -49.54
CA PHE A 811 13.61 42.88 -48.31
C PHE A 811 12.72 44.10 -48.61
N ASN A 812 12.88 44.75 -49.76
CA ASN A 812 12.08 45.92 -50.14
C ASN A 812 10.90 45.61 -51.10
N CYS A 813 10.74 44.35 -51.50
CA CYS A 813 9.66 43.82 -52.37
C CYS A 813 9.60 44.47 -53.77
N ASN A 814 10.76 44.80 -54.38
CA ASN A 814 10.82 45.43 -55.71
C ASN A 814 11.02 44.45 -56.89
N GLY A 815 11.33 43.18 -56.62
CA GLY A 815 11.69 42.17 -57.61
C GLY A 815 13.20 42.00 -57.85
N SER A 816 14.04 42.63 -57.02
CA SER A 816 15.50 42.42 -56.95
C SER A 816 15.84 41.65 -55.67
N THR A 817 16.89 40.84 -55.70
CA THR A 817 17.50 40.21 -54.51
C THR A 817 18.99 40.52 -54.47
N SER A 818 19.35 41.71 -54.97
CA SER A 818 20.73 42.10 -55.27
C SER A 818 21.01 43.57 -55.01
N ASP A 819 20.05 44.27 -54.41
CA ASP A 819 20.22 45.68 -54.09
C ASP A 819 21.01 45.83 -52.78
N ILE A 820 21.64 46.99 -52.63
CA ILE A 820 22.19 47.43 -51.35
C ILE A 820 21.26 48.54 -50.87
N LEU A 821 20.43 48.22 -49.88
CA LEU A 821 19.52 49.19 -49.28
C LEU A 821 20.32 50.10 -48.35
N VAL A 822 19.86 51.33 -48.17
CA VAL A 822 20.52 52.35 -47.37
C VAL A 822 19.47 53.02 -46.50
N ASP A 823 19.78 53.16 -45.22
CA ASP A 823 18.88 53.66 -44.19
C ASP A 823 17.53 52.89 -44.16
N PHE A 824 17.57 51.54 -44.19
CA PHE A 824 16.40 50.67 -44.35
C PHE A 824 16.12 49.84 -43.09
N ASN A 825 15.10 50.26 -42.33
CA ASN A 825 14.61 49.57 -41.15
C ASN A 825 13.96 48.21 -41.50
N LEU A 826 14.26 47.16 -40.72
CA LEU A 826 13.75 45.80 -40.85
C LEU A 826 12.77 45.36 -39.75
N ASN A 827 12.73 46.04 -38.60
CA ASN A 827 12.04 45.59 -37.38
C ASN A 827 10.84 46.47 -36.95
N ASP A 828 10.62 47.60 -37.62
CA ASP A 828 9.66 48.69 -37.35
C ASP A 828 9.91 49.49 -36.04
N ASP A 829 11.15 49.51 -35.53
CA ASP A 829 11.54 50.24 -34.30
C ASP A 829 11.70 51.77 -34.45
N SER A 830 11.64 52.30 -35.68
CA SER A 830 11.86 53.70 -36.09
C SER A 830 13.30 54.23 -36.08
N GLU A 831 14.30 53.40 -35.83
CA GLU A 831 15.70 53.66 -36.21
C GLU A 831 15.97 53.05 -37.60
N ASN A 832 16.74 53.74 -38.45
CA ASN A 832 16.98 53.28 -39.84
C ASN A 832 18.41 52.75 -40.06
N ALA A 833 19.20 52.64 -38.98
CA ALA A 833 20.63 52.41 -39.03
C ALA A 833 21.10 51.53 -37.85
N SER A 834 20.23 50.66 -37.35
CA SER A 834 20.59 49.72 -36.29
C SER A 834 21.48 48.58 -36.83
N ILE A 835 22.04 47.81 -35.90
CA ILE A 835 22.76 46.57 -36.22
C ILE A 835 22.04 45.43 -35.51
N LEU A 836 21.20 44.71 -36.24
CA LEU A 836 20.42 43.61 -35.69
C LEU A 836 21.32 42.39 -35.51
N THR A 837 21.56 41.98 -34.26
CA THR A 837 22.42 40.85 -33.91
C THR A 837 21.63 39.60 -33.55
N ASP A 838 22.10 38.45 -34.00
CA ASP A 838 21.70 37.13 -33.48
C ASP A 838 22.40 36.86 -32.13
N TYR A 839 21.85 35.94 -31.33
CA TYR A 839 22.35 35.56 -30.00
C TYR A 839 22.26 34.05 -29.80
N ASP A 840 23.18 33.47 -29.03
CA ASP A 840 23.16 32.05 -28.67
C ASP A 840 22.40 31.88 -27.35
N GLU A 841 21.11 31.63 -27.46
CA GLU A 841 20.16 31.51 -26.35
C GLU A 841 20.32 30.16 -25.63
N TRP A 842 20.50 29.08 -26.39
CA TRP A 842 20.67 27.72 -25.84
C TRP A 842 21.88 27.59 -24.92
N SER A 843 23.01 28.23 -25.27
CA SER A 843 24.20 28.31 -24.41
C SER A 843 24.06 29.30 -23.24
N SER A 844 22.92 30.00 -23.12
CA SER A 844 22.72 31.12 -22.19
C SER A 844 21.52 30.95 -21.24
N LEU A 845 20.75 29.85 -21.36
CA LEU A 845 19.64 29.50 -20.47
C LEU A 845 20.10 29.38 -19.01
N ILE A 846 19.24 29.81 -18.08
CA ILE A 846 19.43 29.69 -16.63
C ILE A 846 18.24 28.91 -16.06
N LEU A 847 18.49 27.70 -15.57
CA LEU A 847 17.46 26.81 -15.04
C LEU A 847 17.29 27.02 -13.52
N ASN A 848 18.40 27.08 -12.76
CA ASN A 848 18.36 27.36 -11.33
C ASN A 848 17.84 28.78 -11.03
N PHE A 849 16.57 28.87 -10.61
CA PHE A 849 15.89 30.11 -10.22
C PHE A 849 15.95 30.38 -8.70
N THR A 850 16.24 29.40 -7.85
CA THR A 850 16.19 29.54 -6.38
C THR A 850 17.35 30.36 -5.78
N HIS A 851 18.48 30.44 -6.47
CA HIS A 851 19.71 31.08 -5.98
C HIS A 851 19.90 32.53 -6.43
N PHE A 852 19.00 33.09 -7.25
CA PHE A 852 19.19 34.38 -7.92
C PHE A 852 17.87 35.16 -8.08
N TRP A 853 17.95 36.48 -8.22
CA TRP A 853 16.86 37.35 -8.69
C TRP A 853 17.42 38.25 -9.81
N SER A 854 16.57 38.75 -10.70
CA SER A 854 17.01 39.18 -12.03
C SER A 854 17.91 40.43 -12.10
N GLY A 855 18.71 40.50 -13.17
CA GLY A 855 19.61 41.60 -13.53
C GLY A 855 20.27 41.30 -14.88
N ALA A 856 20.08 42.18 -15.88
CA ALA A 856 20.18 41.85 -17.30
C ALA A 856 21.53 41.24 -17.75
N ASN A 857 21.46 40.19 -18.58
CA ASN A 857 22.61 39.51 -19.17
C ASN A 857 23.13 40.21 -20.44
N SER A 858 23.34 41.54 -20.36
CA SER A 858 23.70 42.40 -21.50
C SER A 858 25.19 42.28 -21.92
N GLY A 859 25.67 41.04 -22.09
CA GLY A 859 26.95 40.71 -22.71
C GLY A 859 28.13 40.50 -21.76
N HIS A 860 28.60 39.24 -21.71
CA HIS A 860 29.95 38.80 -21.33
C HIS A 860 30.33 38.71 -19.83
N SER A 861 30.80 37.50 -19.46
CA SER A 861 31.44 37.09 -18.20
C SER A 861 30.56 36.92 -16.95
N HIS A 862 30.88 35.89 -16.15
CA HIS A 862 30.26 35.58 -14.84
C HIS A 862 30.33 36.72 -13.79
N GLN A 863 31.03 37.82 -14.04
CA GLN A 863 31.24 38.87 -13.03
C GLN A 863 29.98 39.71 -12.74
N THR A 864 28.96 39.67 -13.62
CA THR A 864 27.68 40.38 -13.39
C THR A 864 26.76 39.67 -12.39
N THR A 865 27.01 38.39 -12.07
CA THR A 865 26.24 37.60 -11.09
C THR A 865 26.24 38.21 -9.68
N GLU A 866 27.20 39.09 -9.36
CA GLU A 866 27.28 39.83 -8.10
C GLU A 866 26.35 41.06 -8.02
N MET A 867 25.85 41.57 -9.16
CA MET A 867 24.92 42.72 -9.21
C MET A 867 23.44 42.31 -9.24
N ARG A 868 23.16 41.01 -9.33
CA ARG A 868 21.84 40.45 -9.06
C ARG A 868 21.49 40.70 -7.59
N PRO A 869 20.37 41.40 -7.27
CA PRO A 869 19.70 41.14 -5.99
C PRO A 869 19.42 39.64 -5.92
N LYS A 870 19.36 39.07 -4.73
CA LYS A 870 18.92 37.67 -4.55
C LYS A 870 17.77 37.67 -3.56
N ARG A 871 16.73 36.89 -3.85
CA ARG A 871 15.63 36.59 -2.93
C ARG A 871 15.32 35.10 -3.02
N SER A 872 14.87 34.52 -1.92
CA SER A 872 14.46 33.10 -1.90
C SER A 872 13.09 32.97 -2.57
N ILE A 873 12.86 31.91 -3.34
CA ILE A 873 11.55 31.64 -3.96
C ILE A 873 10.42 31.56 -2.91
N MET A 874 10.77 31.15 -1.68
CA MET A 874 9.82 31.12 -0.57
C MET A 874 9.41 32.53 -0.12
N HIS A 875 10.28 33.54 -0.25
CA HIS A 875 10.04 34.91 0.23
C HIS A 875 9.06 35.68 -0.64
N THR A 876 9.29 35.64 -1.95
CA THR A 876 8.33 35.90 -3.03
C THR A 876 8.93 35.26 -4.27
N ASP A 877 8.15 34.43 -4.95
CA ASP A 877 8.43 33.92 -6.30
C ASP A 877 8.66 35.10 -7.25
N ILE A 878 7.71 36.04 -7.18
CA ILE A 878 7.52 37.20 -8.07
C ILE A 878 8.83 37.88 -8.50
N GLN A 879 9.21 37.67 -9.76
CA GLN A 879 10.27 38.40 -10.46
C GLN A 879 9.72 39.59 -11.27
N LEU A 880 10.56 40.15 -12.14
CA LEU A 880 10.14 41.11 -13.16
C LEU A 880 9.41 40.35 -14.27
N VAL A 881 8.10 40.59 -14.40
CA VAL A 881 7.29 40.12 -15.54
C VAL A 881 7.66 40.93 -16.80
N HIS A 882 7.75 40.26 -17.96
CA HIS A 882 8.02 40.94 -19.24
C HIS A 882 6.75 41.57 -19.85
N GLU A 883 6.89 42.59 -20.71
CA GLU A 883 5.72 43.27 -21.32
C GLU A 883 5.34 42.64 -22.66
N GLU A 884 4.43 41.68 -22.62
CA GLU A 884 3.87 41.03 -23.83
C GLU A 884 2.84 41.90 -24.55
N THR A 885 2.82 41.82 -25.89
CA THR A 885 1.87 42.57 -26.73
C THR A 885 0.89 41.67 -27.47
N ALA A 886 -0.41 41.99 -27.42
CA ALA A 886 -1.43 41.23 -28.12
C ALA A 886 -1.21 41.21 -29.65
N PRO A 887 -1.37 40.05 -30.32
CA PRO A 887 -1.04 39.91 -31.73
C PRO A 887 -1.98 40.75 -32.63
N PRO A 888 -1.53 41.15 -33.84
CA PRO A 888 -2.34 41.94 -34.75
C PRO A 888 -3.70 41.31 -35.06
N LYS A 889 -4.75 42.12 -35.21
CA LYS A 889 -6.13 41.66 -35.49
C LYS A 889 -6.24 40.70 -36.69
N ALA A 890 -5.35 40.84 -37.67
CA ALA A 890 -5.20 39.96 -38.82
C ALA A 890 -4.86 38.49 -38.47
N VAL A 891 -4.37 38.20 -37.26
CA VAL A 891 -4.17 36.84 -36.72
C VAL A 891 -5.53 36.25 -36.32
N PHE A 892 -6.31 36.93 -35.48
CA PHE A 892 -7.66 36.49 -35.10
C PHE A 892 -8.61 36.39 -36.31
N GLU A 893 -8.47 37.26 -37.31
CA GLU A 893 -9.19 37.16 -38.58
C GLU A 893 -8.73 35.95 -39.42
N GLN A 894 -7.44 35.60 -39.37
CA GLN A 894 -6.90 34.41 -40.03
C GLN A 894 -7.35 33.10 -39.34
N ILE A 895 -7.38 33.05 -38.00
CA ILE A 895 -7.98 31.93 -37.24
C ILE A 895 -9.44 31.75 -37.67
N LYS A 896 -10.23 32.83 -37.66
CA LYS A 896 -11.64 32.80 -38.08
C LYS A 896 -11.80 32.38 -39.54
N HIS A 897 -10.87 32.70 -40.43
CA HIS A 897 -10.90 32.22 -41.81
C HIS A 897 -10.67 30.70 -41.88
N TRP A 898 -9.66 30.18 -41.16
CA TRP A 898 -9.38 28.74 -41.09
C TRP A 898 -10.53 27.94 -40.44
N SER A 899 -11.11 28.41 -39.33
CA SER A 899 -12.26 27.73 -38.68
C SER A 899 -13.53 27.70 -39.54
N ASN A 900 -13.65 28.56 -40.57
CA ASN A 900 -14.74 28.50 -41.55
C ASN A 900 -14.39 27.66 -42.80
N TYR A 901 -13.18 27.13 -42.89
CA TYR A 901 -12.68 26.41 -44.06
C TYR A 901 -13.04 24.91 -43.98
N GLN A 902 -14.30 24.59 -44.24
CA GLN A 902 -14.73 23.20 -44.41
C GLN A 902 -14.08 22.58 -45.67
N GLN A 903 -13.46 21.41 -45.52
CA GLN A 903 -12.91 20.59 -46.63
C GLN A 903 -14.04 19.93 -47.45
#